data_AF-A0A847Y6C2-F1
#
_entry.id   AF-A0A847Y6C2-F1
#
_cell.length_a   1.000
_cell.length_b   1.000
_cell.length_c   1.000
_cell.angle_alpha   90.00
_cell.angle_beta   90.00
_cell.angle_gamma   90.00
#
_symmetry.space_group_name_H-M   'P 1'
#
loop_
_entity.id
_entity.type
_entity.pdbx_description
1 polymer ?
#
loop_
_entity_poly.entity_id
_entity_poly.type
_entity_poly.pdbx_seq_one_letter_code
_entity_poly.pdbx_strand_id
1 'polypeptide(L)'
;MKVNKRLIVIVLVGLLIFGFIIKRSYNSLSKKSRADSEVMVIDFDKTVKASRYQDLDNVVSFSLYSKDDTTLINVSQPSLGIVSLAGRDLKVKNGVSLDTIIPRENFSQLSLVAKKSDSEDPYLKSHGFSLKGEHFFYNQNFNGIPVYAGQVFVHFKDGNDLTGIEGNIIKGFNEIKAQLTDDQAKEIAVKKSREEAGSQAFLKVVRADRYIFNKRVVGLGDDESNRLVLAVSVTGDYKTGTFFGKRYFVDLVNGTVVHSESLTRSVLNRAVADYPTCSGNTCKGRQEGGASYGKADVDNTYAILGSVYNYYKQTYSRDSYDNKGSQIVAYAYYNGNSCPNAFWLPEDEVLVLCSGMAMTDIVTHEYTHGVEGDSLSYTYQSGALAESISDIFANALDDNWTMGEGSTVGVIRRMDDPTKYSQPDKLFSGSYSCGSSDDGGVHANEGIINKAFYLMATGGSFNGCSISGISRAKAHPIIYRALTYYLSQSANFLTMYNAVLRACSDLYGSSNPSYCVEVDKAMRAVEIDQQPAGTQQGPTCSGIGEKTPQCNITTPTVTQSVTVTVTPTKTPTPSTSVTPTKTPTPTAVPTKTPIPTATPTPTATPSPTPMPTCSSSGSVVLSLKLKFQGISKKPASAKTIRVNLQALSNQGAKATGCGDLTSNDNGLWTGNVYLDIKDQYLNDTYRLFIKGFRHIQKKICENAPVETLSGSYRCDEGKITLKKGQNAFDFSGITLLVGDLPEQDGVVNSYDTSLVTNNLGKKDDQSLWKADLNMDGVVDTQDYSLIIAALSVRFDEE
;
A
#
# COMPACT_ATOMS: atom_id res chain seq x y z
N MET A 1 25.83 58.56 63.23
CA MET A 1 26.72 57.81 62.31
C MET A 1 27.28 58.76 61.25
N LYS A 2 28.57 59.12 61.33
CA LYS A 2 29.24 59.87 60.27
C LYS A 2 29.49 58.91 59.10
N VAL A 3 28.62 58.96 58.09
CA VAL A 3 28.79 58.15 56.89
C VAL A 3 30.07 58.61 56.20
N ASN A 4 31.06 57.71 56.15
CA ASN A 4 32.39 57.99 55.65
C ASN A 4 32.29 58.30 54.16
N LYS A 5 32.34 59.59 53.78
CA LYS A 5 32.22 60.05 52.40
C LYS A 5 33.21 59.36 51.46
N ARG A 6 34.37 58.92 51.98
CA ARG A 6 35.33 58.12 51.21
C ARG A 6 34.79 56.75 50.82
N LEU A 7 34.01 56.10 51.67
CA LEU A 7 33.41 54.79 51.38
C LEU A 7 32.34 54.89 50.29
N ILE A 8 31.53 55.95 50.29
CA ILE A 8 30.54 56.21 49.23
C ILE A 8 31.23 56.47 47.89
N VAL A 9 32.32 57.24 47.89
CA VAL A 9 33.08 57.49 46.66
C VAL A 9 33.73 56.21 46.15
N ILE A 10 34.28 55.36 47.02
CA ILE A 10 34.85 54.06 46.62
C ILE A 10 33.78 53.13 46.03
N VAL A 11 32.57 53.09 46.61
CA VAL A 11 31.47 52.28 46.08
C VAL A 11 30.95 52.81 44.75
N LEU A 12 30.83 54.13 44.58
CA LEU A 12 30.42 54.74 43.31
C LEU A 12 31.47 54.56 42.21
N VAL A 13 32.75 54.70 42.53
CA VAL A 13 33.85 54.42 41.61
C VAL A 13 33.91 52.92 41.28
N GLY A 14 33.68 52.05 42.26
CA GLY A 14 33.55 50.61 42.06
C GLY A 14 32.41 50.24 41.12
N LEU A 15 31.23 50.83 41.29
CA LEU A 15 30.06 50.63 40.41
C LEU A 15 30.30 51.18 38.99
N LEU A 16 31.00 52.30 38.85
CA LEU A 16 31.38 52.86 37.54
C LEU A 16 32.41 51.97 36.83
N ILE A 17 33.41 51.46 37.55
CA ILE A 17 34.41 50.52 37.01
C ILE A 17 33.75 49.20 36.65
N PHE A 18 32.83 48.68 37.49
CA PHE A 18 32.07 47.46 37.21
C PHE A 18 31.15 47.63 36.00
N GLY A 19 30.48 48.79 35.87
CA GLY A 19 29.71 49.15 34.68
C GLY A 19 30.58 49.27 33.43
N PHE A 20 31.82 49.77 33.54
CA PHE A 20 32.78 49.82 32.44
C PHE A 20 33.30 48.44 32.05
N ILE A 21 33.51 47.54 33.02
CA ILE A 21 33.93 46.15 32.79
C ILE A 21 32.79 45.35 32.16
N ILE A 22 31.53 45.53 32.59
CA ILE A 22 30.36 44.93 31.95
C ILE A 22 30.18 45.48 30.54
N LYS A 23 30.32 46.79 30.33
CA LYS A 23 30.21 47.40 28.98
C LYS A 23 31.36 46.98 28.06
N ARG A 24 32.57 46.79 28.58
CA ARG A 24 33.73 46.29 27.82
C ARG A 24 33.65 44.79 27.58
N SER A 25 33.10 44.01 28.50
CA SER A 25 32.82 42.58 28.32
C SER A 25 31.64 42.35 27.39
N TYR A 26 30.60 43.18 27.45
CA TYR A 26 29.47 43.19 26.51
C TYR A 26 29.91 43.65 25.12
N ASN A 27 30.77 44.67 25.01
CA ASN A 27 31.37 45.08 23.74
C ASN A 27 32.45 44.10 23.24
N SER A 28 33.07 43.30 24.12
CA SER A 28 34.00 42.23 23.75
C SER A 28 33.26 40.95 23.35
N LEU A 29 32.09 40.67 23.95
CA LEU A 29 31.22 39.56 23.57
C LEU A 29 30.40 39.91 22.31
N SER A 30 30.03 41.17 22.11
CA SER A 30 29.37 41.64 20.88
C SER A 30 30.33 41.91 19.72
N LYS A 31 31.64 42.07 19.97
CA LYS A 31 32.66 42.18 18.91
C LYS A 31 33.41 40.87 18.62
N LYS A 32 33.17 39.78 19.37
CA LYS A 32 33.89 38.50 19.19
C LYS A 32 33.00 37.35 18.70
N SER A 33 31.92 37.65 17.98
CA SER A 33 31.31 36.71 17.01
C SER A 33 31.34 37.20 15.56
N ARG A 34 32.05 38.31 15.26
CA ARG A 34 32.39 38.70 13.89
C ARG A 34 33.61 37.90 13.41
N ALA A 35 33.44 36.59 13.30
CA ALA A 35 34.18 35.79 12.35
C ALA A 35 33.17 35.44 11.25
N ASP A 36 33.56 35.64 10.00
CA ASP A 36 32.75 35.50 8.79
C ASP A 36 31.92 34.20 8.81
N SER A 37 30.67 34.30 9.26
CA SER A 37 29.68 33.25 9.04
C SER A 37 29.20 33.41 7.61
N GLU A 38 29.67 32.50 6.77
CA GLU A 38 29.27 32.30 5.39
C GLU A 38 27.74 32.41 5.22
N VAL A 39 27.36 33.31 4.31
CA VAL A 39 25.98 33.69 4.03
C VAL A 39 25.47 32.82 2.90
N MET A 40 24.42 32.03 3.14
CA MET A 40 23.76 31.21 2.10
C MET A 40 22.64 31.96 1.40
N VAL A 41 22.55 31.74 0.09
CA VAL A 41 21.64 32.40 -0.84
C VAL A 41 20.78 31.34 -1.54
N ILE A 42 19.48 31.58 -1.67
CA ILE A 42 18.62 30.86 -2.63
C ILE A 42 18.45 31.78 -3.85
N ASP A 43 18.97 31.35 -4.99
CA ASP A 43 18.85 32.01 -6.28
C ASP A 43 17.59 31.49 -7.01
N PHE A 44 16.61 32.36 -7.25
CA PHE A 44 15.33 32.01 -7.88
C PHE A 44 15.51 31.44 -9.30
N ASP A 45 16.53 31.88 -10.03
CA ASP A 45 16.86 31.37 -11.37
C ASP A 45 17.59 30.01 -11.32
N LYS A 46 17.96 29.55 -10.11
CA LYS A 46 18.60 28.25 -9.87
C LYS A 46 17.81 27.36 -8.91
N THR A 47 16.53 27.64 -8.66
CA THR A 47 15.68 26.70 -7.92
C THR A 47 15.48 25.40 -8.71
N VAL A 48 15.25 24.28 -8.02
CA VAL A 48 14.79 23.05 -8.68
C VAL A 48 13.44 23.35 -9.35
N LYS A 49 13.16 22.80 -10.54
CA LYS A 49 11.88 22.98 -11.29
C LYS A 49 10.59 22.75 -10.43
N ALA A 50 10.72 22.11 -9.28
CA ALA A 50 9.64 21.81 -8.34
C ALA A 50 9.28 22.94 -7.36
N SER A 51 10.09 24.02 -7.27
CA SER A 51 9.79 25.12 -6.34
C SER A 51 8.55 25.91 -6.80
N ARG A 52 7.58 26.12 -5.91
CA ARG A 52 6.32 26.84 -6.18
C ARG A 52 6.06 27.89 -5.11
N TYR A 53 5.64 29.07 -5.53
CA TYR A 53 5.13 30.13 -4.67
C TYR A 53 3.83 30.66 -5.29
N GLN A 54 2.77 30.68 -4.51
CA GLN A 54 1.48 31.21 -4.92
C GLN A 54 0.97 32.14 -3.81
N ASP A 55 0.77 33.40 -4.18
CA ASP A 55 0.28 34.43 -3.30
C ASP A 55 -1.13 34.83 -3.72
N LEU A 56 -2.12 34.48 -2.91
CA LEU A 56 -3.53 34.72 -3.17
C LEU A 56 -4.10 35.71 -2.16
N ASP A 57 -5.39 36.05 -2.27
CA ASP A 57 -5.99 37.09 -1.44
C ASP A 57 -5.93 36.72 0.06
N ASN A 58 -6.25 35.47 0.41
CA ASN A 58 -6.24 35.01 1.81
C ASN A 58 -5.35 33.80 2.09
N VAL A 59 -4.66 33.24 1.09
CA VAL A 59 -3.79 32.05 1.25
C VAL A 59 -2.43 32.29 0.61
N VAL A 60 -1.37 31.86 1.30
CA VAL A 60 -0.02 31.77 0.75
C VAL A 60 0.40 30.32 0.78
N SER A 61 0.76 29.80 -0.40
CA SER A 61 1.28 28.44 -0.57
C SER A 61 2.70 28.53 -1.10
N PHE A 62 3.63 27.86 -0.42
CA PHE A 62 5.03 27.87 -0.81
C PHE A 62 5.67 26.50 -0.61
N SER A 63 6.55 26.14 -1.52
CA SER A 63 7.42 24.98 -1.43
C SER A 63 8.68 25.33 -2.18
N LEU A 64 9.75 25.64 -1.44
CA LEU A 64 10.97 26.23 -1.98
C LEU A 64 12.16 25.39 -1.53
N TYR A 65 12.94 24.88 -2.50
CA TYR A 65 14.06 23.99 -2.26
C TYR A 65 15.34 24.48 -2.95
N SER A 66 16.47 24.40 -2.25
CA SER A 66 17.79 24.71 -2.83
C SER A 66 18.24 23.60 -3.78
N LYS A 67 18.93 23.97 -4.88
CA LYS A 67 19.32 23.05 -5.95
C LYS A 67 20.69 22.39 -5.76
N ASP A 68 21.63 23.07 -5.09
CA ASP A 68 22.99 22.58 -4.87
C ASP A 68 23.44 22.93 -3.43
N ASP A 69 24.09 21.98 -2.74
CA ASP A 69 24.80 22.25 -1.48
C ASP A 69 25.82 23.38 -1.72
N THR A 70 25.66 24.50 -1.02
CA THR A 70 26.51 25.72 -1.00
C THR A 70 26.60 26.57 -2.28
N THR A 71 26.22 27.86 -2.18
CA THR A 71 26.85 28.92 -2.98
C THR A 71 27.21 30.10 -2.09
N LEU A 72 28.51 30.25 -1.86
CA LEU A 72 29.17 31.36 -1.19
C LEU A 72 29.22 32.59 -2.10
N ILE A 73 28.65 33.73 -1.69
CA ILE A 73 28.98 35.02 -2.32
C ILE A 73 29.09 36.15 -1.28
N ASN A 74 30.31 36.66 -1.17
CA ASN A 74 30.75 37.85 -0.44
C ASN A 74 30.14 39.13 -1.03
N VAL A 75 29.36 39.94 -0.28
CA VAL A 75 29.00 41.30 -0.74
C VAL A 75 28.81 42.32 0.40
N SER A 76 29.54 43.42 0.25
CA SER A 76 29.33 44.74 0.83
C SER A 76 28.04 45.40 0.30
N GLN A 77 26.99 45.52 1.12
CA GLN A 77 26.11 46.71 1.32
C GLN A 77 24.80 46.33 2.05
N PRO A 78 24.17 47.26 2.82
CA PRO A 78 23.27 46.93 3.91
C PRO A 78 21.82 47.41 3.68
N SER A 79 20.90 46.49 3.44
CA SER A 79 19.47 46.67 3.77
C SER A 79 18.78 45.31 3.82
N LEU A 80 18.80 44.66 4.99
CA LEU A 80 18.16 43.35 5.21
C LEU A 80 17.32 43.41 6.49
N GLY A 81 16.02 43.14 6.37
CA GLY A 81 15.13 42.84 7.49
C GLY A 81 15.46 41.46 8.05
N ILE A 82 15.52 41.35 9.37
CA ILE A 82 15.82 40.10 10.09
C ILE A 82 14.49 39.54 10.59
N VAL A 83 14.21 38.27 10.30
CA VAL A 83 13.14 37.50 10.98
C VAL A 83 13.80 36.32 11.70
N SER A 84 13.52 36.17 13.00
CA SER A 84 14.01 35.05 13.79
C SER A 84 13.03 33.88 13.70
N LEU A 85 13.44 32.82 13.02
CA LEU A 85 12.77 31.51 13.03
C LEU A 85 13.81 30.51 13.56
N ALA A 86 13.38 29.58 14.43
CA ALA A 86 14.27 28.64 15.11
C ALA A 86 15.42 29.29 15.92
N GLY A 87 15.25 30.54 16.38
CA GLY A 87 16.30 31.29 17.10
C GLY A 87 17.47 31.75 16.23
N ARG A 88 17.30 31.76 14.89
CA ARG A 88 18.33 32.14 13.92
C ARG A 88 17.85 33.30 13.05
N ASP A 89 18.74 34.26 12.79
CA ASP A 89 18.47 35.41 11.92
C ASP A 89 18.52 34.97 10.45
N LEU A 90 17.37 34.87 9.78
CA LEU A 90 17.30 34.57 8.35
C LEU A 90 17.48 35.86 7.52
N LYS A 91 18.41 35.85 6.56
CA LYS A 91 18.68 36.98 5.64
C LYS A 91 18.63 36.51 4.19
N VAL A 92 17.81 37.15 3.36
CA VAL A 92 17.61 36.81 1.94
C VAL A 92 18.17 37.91 1.05
N LYS A 93 18.90 37.60 -0.03
CA LYS A 93 19.50 38.60 -0.94
C LYS A 93 18.77 38.63 -2.30
N ASN A 94 18.76 39.80 -2.95
CA ASN A 94 18.05 40.19 -4.19
C ASN A 94 16.58 40.61 -4.00
N GLY A 95 16.33 41.52 -3.06
CA GLY A 95 15.07 42.29 -3.01
C GLY A 95 13.82 41.53 -2.57
N VAL A 96 13.87 40.20 -2.48
CA VAL A 96 12.83 39.37 -1.86
C VAL A 96 13.27 39.08 -0.44
N SER A 97 12.57 39.63 0.56
CA SER A 97 12.85 39.35 1.97
C SER A 97 11.96 38.19 2.43
N LEU A 98 12.27 37.51 3.55
CA LEU A 98 11.47 36.36 4.02
C LEU A 98 10.00 36.77 4.28
N ASP A 99 9.80 38.05 4.57
CA ASP A 99 8.50 38.73 4.64
C ASP A 99 7.70 38.75 3.34
N THR A 100 8.35 38.47 2.21
CA THR A 100 7.74 38.37 0.88
C THR A 100 7.24 36.95 0.62
N ILE A 101 7.68 35.96 1.41
CA ILE A 101 7.27 34.54 1.31
C ILE A 101 6.26 34.21 2.41
N ILE A 102 6.50 34.68 3.64
CA ILE A 102 5.55 34.63 4.75
C ILE A 102 5.35 36.07 5.18
N PRO A 103 4.15 36.66 5.01
CA PRO A 103 3.90 38.04 5.42
C PRO A 103 4.34 38.30 6.86
N ARG A 104 4.94 39.47 7.18
CA ARG A 104 5.55 39.70 8.51
C ARG A 104 4.58 39.48 9.67
N GLU A 105 3.34 39.89 9.46
CA GLU A 105 2.21 39.71 10.34
C GLU A 105 1.99 38.24 10.74
N ASN A 106 2.30 37.30 9.85
CA ASN A 106 2.07 35.87 10.06
C ASN A 106 3.18 35.19 10.87
N PHE A 107 4.39 35.75 10.98
CA PHE A 107 5.45 35.12 11.80
C PHE A 107 5.09 35.06 13.28
N SER A 108 4.41 36.09 13.79
CA SER A 108 3.96 36.13 15.18
C SER A 108 2.90 35.07 15.52
N GLN A 109 2.31 34.46 14.50
CA GLN A 109 1.27 33.44 14.60
C GLN A 109 1.83 32.02 14.49
N LEU A 110 3.11 31.86 14.14
CA LEU A 110 3.73 30.55 14.04
C LEU A 110 4.22 30.08 15.41
N SER A 111 3.87 28.85 15.78
CA SER A 111 4.35 28.21 17.00
C SER A 111 5.10 26.94 16.65
N LEU A 112 6.33 26.78 17.15
CA LEU A 112 7.12 25.56 16.94
C LEU A 112 6.44 24.39 17.65
N VAL A 113 6.19 23.32 16.91
CA VAL A 113 5.51 22.11 17.38
C VAL A 113 6.49 20.96 17.55
N ALA A 114 7.45 20.83 16.64
CA ALA A 114 8.45 19.79 16.69
C ALA A 114 9.78 20.25 16.08
N LYS A 115 10.86 19.70 16.64
CA LYS A 115 12.18 19.66 16.02
C LYS A 115 12.56 18.19 15.87
N LYS A 116 12.99 17.78 14.69
CA LYS A 116 13.53 16.44 14.43
C LYS A 116 14.96 16.57 13.90
N SER A 117 15.84 15.65 14.29
CA SER A 117 17.18 15.56 13.74
C SER A 117 17.42 14.18 13.14
N ASP A 118 18.03 14.14 11.95
CA ASP A 118 18.45 12.89 11.33
C ASP A 118 19.43 12.12 12.22
N SER A 119 20.26 12.86 12.96
CA SER A 119 21.23 12.30 13.91
C SER A 119 20.58 11.67 15.13
N GLU A 120 19.27 11.83 15.31
CA GLU A 120 18.48 11.21 16.38
C GLU A 120 17.58 10.07 15.87
N ASP A 121 17.48 9.89 14.55
CA ASP A 121 16.61 8.89 13.93
C ASP A 121 17.11 7.44 14.19
N PRO A 122 16.31 6.57 14.82
CA PRO A 122 16.72 5.20 15.15
C PRO A 122 17.02 4.33 13.94
N TYR A 123 16.32 4.54 12.83
CA TYR A 123 16.53 3.77 11.59
C TYR A 123 17.86 4.18 10.94
N LEU A 124 18.12 5.48 10.83
CA LEU A 124 19.38 5.98 10.27
C LEU A 124 20.59 5.52 11.09
N LYS A 125 20.49 5.55 12.43
CA LYS A 125 21.53 5.05 13.34
C LYS A 125 21.79 3.56 13.19
N SER A 126 20.74 2.75 13.19
CA SER A 126 20.86 1.28 13.14
C SER A 126 21.44 0.77 11.81
N HIS A 127 21.38 1.58 10.76
CA HIS A 127 21.86 1.23 9.42
C HIS A 127 23.12 2.02 9.00
N GLY A 128 23.76 2.74 9.93
CA GLY A 128 25.04 3.40 9.71
C GLY A 128 24.99 4.65 8.83
N PHE A 129 23.82 5.25 8.64
CA PHE A 129 23.70 6.53 7.94
C PHE A 129 24.12 7.69 8.86
N SER A 130 24.98 8.57 8.36
CA SER A 130 25.48 9.75 9.10
C SER A 130 24.98 11.03 8.44
N LEU A 131 23.67 11.27 8.52
CA LEU A 131 23.04 12.51 8.07
C LEU A 131 22.97 13.55 9.19
N LYS A 132 23.00 14.83 8.82
CA LYS A 132 22.99 15.97 9.75
C LYS A 132 21.85 16.96 9.46
N GLY A 133 20.70 16.45 9.05
CA GLY A 133 19.50 17.26 8.88
C GLY A 133 18.90 17.70 10.22
N GLU A 134 18.38 18.92 10.24
CA GLU A 134 17.47 19.41 11.28
C GLU A 134 16.17 19.90 10.62
N HIS A 135 15.03 19.47 11.15
CA HIS A 135 13.72 19.77 10.59
C HIS A 135 12.82 20.39 11.66
N PHE A 136 12.27 21.57 11.35
CA PHE A 136 11.43 22.35 12.25
C PHE A 136 10.01 22.43 11.70
N PHE A 137 9.04 22.17 12.57
CA PHE A 137 7.63 22.07 12.23
C PHE A 137 6.86 23.13 13.01
N TYR A 138 6.17 24.03 12.32
CA TYR A 138 5.39 25.11 12.92
C TYR A 138 3.92 24.98 12.56
N ASN A 139 3.04 25.26 13.52
CA ASN A 139 1.62 25.48 13.26
C ASN A 139 1.31 26.98 13.23
N GLN A 140 0.44 27.41 12.34
CA GLN A 140 -0.13 28.75 12.37
C GLN A 140 -1.29 28.81 13.38
N ASN A 141 -1.31 29.84 14.21
CA ASN A 141 -2.29 30.08 15.25
C ASN A 141 -2.72 31.55 15.26
N PHE A 142 -4.02 31.82 15.34
CA PHE A 142 -4.54 33.17 15.59
C PHE A 142 -5.27 33.18 16.93
N ASN A 143 -4.84 34.05 17.84
CA ASN A 143 -5.43 34.17 19.19
C ASN A 143 -5.56 32.82 19.93
N GLY A 144 -4.57 31.93 19.75
CA GLY A 144 -4.57 30.59 20.35
C GLY A 144 -5.43 29.55 19.63
N ILE A 145 -6.08 29.91 18.52
CA ILE A 145 -6.84 28.97 17.68
C ILE A 145 -5.95 28.51 16.51
N PRO A 146 -5.68 27.19 16.37
CA PRO A 146 -4.88 26.68 15.27
C PRO A 146 -5.61 26.77 13.93
N VAL A 147 -4.85 27.05 12.87
CA VAL A 147 -5.30 26.89 11.48
C VAL A 147 -5.21 25.42 11.11
N TYR A 148 -6.32 24.82 10.70
CA TYR A 148 -6.34 23.42 10.29
C TYR A 148 -5.52 23.23 9.00
N ALA A 149 -4.57 22.29 9.02
CA ALA A 149 -3.57 22.08 7.98
C ALA A 149 -2.68 23.30 7.64
N GLY A 150 -2.72 24.36 8.46
CA GLY A 150 -1.88 25.54 8.31
C GLY A 150 -0.52 25.33 8.96
N GLN A 151 0.40 24.69 8.26
CA GLN A 151 1.74 24.34 8.78
C GLN A 151 2.85 24.92 7.92
N VAL A 152 3.99 25.20 8.58
CA VAL A 152 5.23 25.61 7.94
C VAL A 152 6.34 24.66 8.38
N PHE A 153 7.07 24.14 7.41
CA PHE A 153 8.20 23.24 7.59
C PHE A 153 9.48 23.95 7.14
N VAL A 154 10.53 23.82 7.93
CA VAL A 154 11.83 24.41 7.64
C VAL A 154 12.91 23.35 7.82
N HIS A 155 13.70 23.11 6.79
CA HIS A 155 14.70 22.06 6.73
C HIS A 155 16.09 22.67 6.63
N PHE A 156 16.99 22.20 7.50
CA PHE A 156 18.40 22.53 7.50
C PHE A 156 19.24 21.27 7.30
N LYS A 157 20.44 21.43 6.76
CA LYS A 157 21.48 20.42 6.66
C LYS A 157 22.79 20.96 7.23
N ASP A 158 23.62 20.07 7.78
CA ASP A 158 24.95 20.40 8.31
C ASP A 158 24.96 21.55 9.34
N GLY A 159 23.83 21.70 10.05
CA GLY A 159 23.65 22.62 11.17
C GLY A 159 23.29 24.06 10.80
N ASN A 160 23.54 24.53 9.57
CA ASN A 160 23.25 25.93 9.17
C ASN A 160 22.60 26.06 7.79
N ASP A 161 22.60 25.01 6.97
CA ASP A 161 22.28 25.14 5.55
C ASP A 161 20.79 24.98 5.32
N LEU A 162 20.08 26.09 5.06
CA LEU A 162 18.66 26.04 4.71
C LEU A 162 18.48 25.31 3.38
N THR A 163 17.93 24.10 3.43
CA THR A 163 17.73 23.24 2.25
C THR A 163 16.31 23.32 1.72
N GLY A 164 15.33 23.65 2.56
CA GLY A 164 13.95 23.79 2.13
C GLY A 164 13.05 24.53 3.11
N ILE A 165 12.04 25.19 2.57
CA ILE A 165 10.92 25.77 3.32
C ILE A 165 9.63 25.50 2.57
N GLU A 166 8.62 24.96 3.26
CA GLU A 166 7.33 24.65 2.65
C GLU A 166 6.16 24.86 3.61
N GLY A 167 4.98 25.10 3.07
CA GLY A 167 3.79 25.33 3.87
C GLY A 167 2.62 25.92 3.11
N ASN A 168 1.46 25.86 3.76
CA ASN A 168 0.26 26.58 3.38
C ASN A 168 -0.20 27.37 4.59
N ILE A 169 -0.31 28.69 4.46
CA ILE A 169 -0.74 29.57 5.55
C ILE A 169 -1.84 30.50 5.05
N ILE A 170 -2.71 30.93 5.96
CA ILE A 170 -3.71 31.96 5.64
C ILE A 170 -3.16 33.35 5.96
N LYS A 171 -3.56 34.36 5.20
CA LYS A 171 -3.33 35.77 5.52
C LYS A 171 -4.46 36.26 6.41
N GLY A 172 -4.11 36.96 7.49
CA GLY A 172 -5.02 37.78 8.28
C GLY A 172 -6.35 37.13 8.71
N PHE A 173 -6.48 36.80 9.99
CA PHE A 173 -7.77 36.44 10.58
C PHE A 173 -8.34 37.63 11.35
N ASN A 174 -9.37 38.27 10.79
CA ASN A 174 -10.22 39.15 11.58
C ASN A 174 -11.02 38.28 12.57
N GLU A 175 -11.14 38.71 13.83
CA GLU A 175 -11.82 37.94 14.86
C GLU A 175 -13.26 37.60 14.44
N ILE A 176 -13.50 36.34 14.06
CA ILE A 176 -14.83 35.82 13.74
C ILE A 176 -15.52 35.45 15.06
N LYS A 177 -16.59 36.17 15.40
CA LYS A 177 -17.38 35.87 16.60
C LYS A 177 -18.29 34.68 16.35
N ALA A 178 -18.06 33.60 17.10
CA ALA A 178 -18.96 32.46 17.14
C ALA A 178 -20.37 32.89 17.55
N GLN A 179 -21.37 32.45 16.79
CA GLN A 179 -22.79 32.60 17.10
C GLN A 179 -23.36 31.33 17.76
N LEU A 180 -22.67 30.20 17.58
CA LEU A 180 -22.99 28.91 18.17
C LEU A 180 -22.01 28.58 19.30
N THR A 181 -22.53 27.94 20.34
CA THR A 181 -21.73 27.26 21.36
C THR A 181 -21.14 25.97 20.82
N ASP A 182 -20.08 25.48 21.47
CA ASP A 182 -19.47 24.20 21.07
C ASP A 182 -20.46 23.03 21.21
N ASP A 183 -21.39 23.08 22.16
CA ASP A 183 -22.39 22.03 22.35
C ASP A 183 -23.44 22.05 21.24
N GLN A 184 -23.90 23.22 20.79
CA GLN A 184 -24.76 23.32 19.61
C GLN A 184 -24.06 22.78 18.34
N ALA A 185 -22.78 23.06 18.17
CA ALA A 185 -22.02 22.51 17.05
C ALA A 185 -21.82 20.98 17.15
N LYS A 186 -21.60 20.44 18.35
CA LYS A 186 -21.59 18.99 18.58
C LYS A 186 -22.95 18.36 18.28
N GLU A 187 -24.05 18.98 18.66
CA GLU A 187 -25.40 18.50 18.34
C GLU A 187 -25.62 18.45 16.82
N ILE A 188 -25.18 19.45 16.07
CA ILE A 188 -25.22 19.46 14.61
C ILE A 188 -24.39 18.30 14.04
N ALA A 189 -23.16 18.10 14.51
CA ALA A 189 -22.30 17.01 14.06
C ALA A 189 -22.90 15.63 14.41
N VAL A 190 -23.47 15.47 15.61
CA VAL A 190 -24.11 14.23 16.04
C VAL A 190 -25.38 13.97 15.22
N LYS A 191 -26.19 14.98 14.97
CA LYS A 191 -27.35 14.86 14.08
C LYS A 191 -26.92 14.40 12.69
N LYS A 192 -25.92 15.06 12.10
CA LYS A 192 -25.37 14.67 10.79
C LYS A 192 -24.83 13.24 10.80
N SER A 193 -24.13 12.86 11.86
CA SER A 193 -23.63 11.50 12.01
C SER A 193 -24.72 10.44 12.15
N ARG A 194 -25.87 10.75 12.77
CA ARG A 194 -27.02 9.83 12.82
C ARG A 194 -27.74 9.72 11.49
N GLU A 195 -27.84 10.81 10.73
CA GLU A 195 -28.35 10.77 9.36
C GLU A 195 -27.50 9.82 8.48
N GLU A 196 -26.18 9.82 8.69
CA GLU A 196 -25.24 9.01 7.89
C GLU A 196 -25.04 7.57 8.42
N ALA A 197 -25.07 7.36 9.74
CA ALA A 197 -24.86 6.05 10.37
C ALA A 197 -26.16 5.24 10.57
N GLY A 198 -27.33 5.88 10.41
CA GLY A 198 -28.63 5.31 10.73
C GLY A 198 -29.13 5.69 12.14
N SER A 199 -30.45 5.82 12.29
CA SER A 199 -31.08 6.37 13.51
C SER A 199 -30.90 5.54 14.78
N GLN A 200 -30.55 4.26 14.64
CA GLN A 200 -30.30 3.32 15.75
C GLN A 200 -28.81 3.20 16.11
N ALA A 201 -27.92 3.88 15.39
CA ALA A 201 -26.48 3.79 15.60
C ALA A 201 -26.08 4.33 16.97
N PHE A 202 -25.27 3.55 17.71
CA PHE A 202 -24.65 4.04 18.93
C PHE A 202 -23.44 4.90 18.56
N LEU A 203 -23.55 6.21 18.75
CA LEU A 203 -22.54 7.20 18.36
C LEU A 203 -22.03 7.97 19.58
N LYS A 204 -20.72 8.18 19.64
CA LYS A 204 -20.06 8.99 20.67
C LYS A 204 -19.17 10.05 20.04
N VAL A 205 -19.23 11.26 20.60
CA VAL A 205 -18.23 12.30 20.31
C VAL A 205 -16.97 11.94 21.08
N VAL A 206 -15.86 11.73 20.38
CA VAL A 206 -14.57 11.35 20.99
C VAL A 206 -13.59 12.52 21.09
N ARG A 207 -13.78 13.55 20.27
CA ARG A 207 -12.91 14.73 20.23
C ARG A 207 -13.65 15.92 19.62
N ALA A 208 -13.42 17.12 20.13
CA ALA A 208 -13.93 18.35 19.56
C ALA A 208 -12.92 19.47 19.81
N ASP A 209 -12.36 20.02 18.74
CA ASP A 209 -11.38 21.11 18.80
C ASP A 209 -11.78 22.25 17.88
N ARG A 210 -11.52 23.49 18.30
CA ARG A 210 -11.74 24.66 17.45
C ARG A 210 -10.58 24.86 16.49
N TYR A 211 -10.91 25.16 15.24
CA TYR A 211 -9.93 25.49 14.21
C TYR A 211 -10.38 26.71 13.40
N ILE A 212 -9.40 27.37 12.79
CA ILE A 212 -9.66 28.16 11.60
C ILE A 212 -9.53 27.23 10.39
N PHE A 213 -10.61 27.11 9.63
CA PHE A 213 -10.69 26.24 8.47
C PHE A 213 -10.79 27.07 7.19
N ASN A 214 -9.96 26.74 6.22
CA ASN A 214 -9.95 27.36 4.91
C ASN A 214 -9.95 26.25 3.87
N LYS A 215 -10.97 26.21 3.00
CA LYS A 215 -11.15 25.12 2.03
C LYS A 215 -9.98 25.00 1.07
N ARG A 216 -9.39 26.11 0.66
CA ARG A 216 -8.24 26.11 -0.24
C ARG A 216 -6.98 25.54 0.39
N VAL A 217 -6.72 25.84 1.67
CA VAL A 217 -5.57 25.27 2.42
C VAL A 217 -5.63 23.73 2.47
N VAL A 218 -6.83 23.15 2.55
CA VAL A 218 -7.04 21.69 2.55
C VAL A 218 -7.38 21.10 1.17
N GLY A 219 -7.33 21.90 0.10
CA GLY A 219 -7.56 21.43 -1.27
C GLY A 219 -9.01 21.10 -1.65
N LEU A 220 -10.00 21.68 -0.97
CA LEU A 220 -11.44 21.45 -1.20
C LEU A 220 -12.09 22.47 -2.16
N GLY A 221 -11.30 23.08 -3.03
CA GLY A 221 -11.72 24.07 -4.02
C GLY A 221 -11.08 25.45 -3.82
N ASP A 222 -11.52 26.43 -4.63
CA ASP A 222 -10.90 27.76 -4.69
C ASP A 222 -11.44 28.75 -3.63
N ASP A 223 -12.37 28.34 -2.77
CA ASP A 223 -12.92 29.17 -1.68
C ASP A 223 -11.83 29.50 -0.64
N GLU A 224 -11.38 30.76 -0.66
CA GLU A 224 -10.35 31.30 0.23
C GLU A 224 -10.91 31.84 1.56
N SER A 225 -12.20 31.65 1.86
CA SER A 225 -12.79 32.15 3.10
C SER A 225 -12.25 31.41 4.33
N ASN A 226 -11.81 32.20 5.31
CA ASN A 226 -11.45 31.70 6.64
C ASN A 226 -12.72 31.53 7.48
N ARG A 227 -12.92 30.34 8.06
CA ARG A 227 -14.09 30.02 8.88
C ARG A 227 -13.66 29.57 10.27
N LEU A 228 -14.31 30.11 11.29
CA LEU A 228 -14.16 29.57 12.64
C LEU A 228 -15.05 28.33 12.76
N VAL A 229 -14.46 27.17 12.98
CA VAL A 229 -15.18 25.89 13.04
C VAL A 229 -14.92 25.14 14.34
N LEU A 230 -15.84 24.26 14.71
CA LEU A 230 -15.60 23.16 15.63
C LEU A 230 -15.45 21.86 14.83
N ALA A 231 -14.28 21.24 14.91
CA ALA A 231 -14.01 19.94 14.31
C ALA A 231 -14.42 18.82 15.29
N VAL A 232 -15.59 18.24 15.09
CA VAL A 232 -16.20 17.25 15.97
C VAL A 232 -15.98 15.84 15.41
N SER A 233 -15.18 15.04 16.09
CA SER A 233 -14.93 13.63 15.77
C SER A 233 -15.98 12.75 16.46
N VAL A 234 -16.78 12.05 15.66
CA VAL A 234 -17.82 11.12 16.09
C VAL A 234 -17.47 9.71 15.64
N THR A 235 -17.53 8.76 16.57
CA THR A 235 -17.28 7.34 16.29
C THR A 235 -18.46 6.49 16.75
N GLY A 236 -18.69 5.38 16.07
CA GLY A 236 -19.59 4.32 16.52
C GLY A 236 -18.95 3.44 17.59
N ASP A 237 -19.77 2.63 18.27
CA ASP A 237 -19.27 1.52 19.07
C ASP A 237 -19.22 0.23 18.23
N TYR A 238 -18.00 -0.11 17.82
CA TYR A 238 -17.67 -1.31 17.06
C TYR A 238 -18.05 -2.60 17.80
N LYS A 239 -18.10 -2.60 19.14
CA LYS A 239 -18.54 -3.77 19.94
C LYS A 239 -20.03 -4.03 19.83
N THR A 240 -20.80 -3.01 19.46
CA THR A 240 -22.25 -3.09 19.26
C THR A 240 -22.63 -3.14 17.77
N GLY A 241 -21.63 -3.30 16.89
CA GLY A 241 -21.83 -3.40 15.44
C GLY A 241 -21.95 -2.05 14.71
N THR A 242 -21.78 -0.91 15.39
CA THR A 242 -21.80 0.41 14.72
C THR A 242 -20.40 0.75 14.21
N PHE A 243 -20.11 0.41 12.96
CA PHE A 243 -18.86 0.78 12.28
C PHE A 243 -18.97 2.20 11.70
N PHE A 244 -18.56 3.19 12.48
CA PHE A 244 -18.66 4.59 12.08
C PHE A 244 -17.49 5.41 12.63
N GLY A 245 -16.95 6.31 11.83
CA GLY A 245 -15.90 7.23 12.26
C GLY A 245 -15.78 8.39 11.29
N LYS A 246 -16.24 9.58 11.71
CA LYS A 246 -16.12 10.81 10.92
C LYS A 246 -15.78 12.00 11.80
N ARG A 247 -15.08 12.98 11.23
CA ARG A 247 -14.86 14.30 11.81
C ARG A 247 -15.61 15.33 10.98
N TYR A 248 -16.49 16.09 11.61
CA TYR A 248 -17.28 17.16 10.99
C TYR A 248 -16.72 18.52 11.36
N PHE A 249 -16.52 19.39 10.38
CA PHE A 249 -16.09 20.77 10.59
C PHE A 249 -17.35 21.65 10.54
N VAL A 250 -17.88 22.00 11.71
CA VAL A 250 -19.11 22.79 11.84
C VAL A 250 -18.75 24.26 11.98
N ASP A 251 -19.21 25.11 11.06
CA ASP A 251 -19.06 26.56 11.09
C ASP A 251 -19.79 27.15 12.31
N LEU A 252 -19.04 27.78 13.19
CA LEU A 252 -19.55 28.34 14.45
C LEU A 252 -20.34 29.64 14.26
N VAL A 253 -20.42 30.18 13.04
CA VAL A 253 -21.23 31.37 12.73
C VAL A 253 -22.63 31.00 12.29
N ASN A 254 -22.79 29.96 11.46
CA ASN A 254 -24.07 29.64 10.81
C ASN A 254 -24.51 28.17 10.99
N GLY A 255 -23.68 27.32 11.59
CA GLY A 255 -24.00 25.92 11.88
C GLY A 255 -23.88 24.98 10.68
N THR A 256 -23.35 25.45 9.55
CA THR A 256 -23.15 24.59 8.38
C THR A 256 -21.97 23.64 8.61
N VAL A 257 -22.12 22.39 8.18
CA VAL A 257 -20.98 21.46 8.08
C VAL A 257 -20.22 21.83 6.81
N VAL A 258 -19.09 22.53 6.96
CA VAL A 258 -18.31 23.05 5.81
C VAL A 258 -17.42 21.98 5.18
N HIS A 259 -17.11 20.93 5.94
CA HIS A 259 -16.39 19.75 5.48
C HIS A 259 -16.62 18.58 6.46
N SER A 260 -16.42 17.36 5.99
CA SER A 260 -16.32 16.18 6.85
C SER A 260 -15.24 15.25 6.34
N GLU A 261 -14.55 14.60 7.26
CA GLU A 261 -13.46 13.68 7.00
C GLU A 261 -13.79 12.30 7.55
N SER A 262 -13.51 11.25 6.78
CA SER A 262 -13.50 9.89 7.35
C SER A 262 -12.38 9.77 8.38
N LEU A 263 -12.66 9.10 9.50
CA LEU A 263 -11.68 8.64 10.49
C LEU A 263 -11.38 7.14 10.33
N THR A 264 -11.95 6.50 9.31
CA THR A 264 -11.74 5.09 8.95
C THR A 264 -10.91 4.95 7.67
N ARG A 265 -10.02 5.91 7.38
CA ARG A 265 -9.22 6.06 6.13
C ARG A 265 -8.20 4.94 5.86
N SER A 266 -8.39 3.76 6.44
CA SER A 266 -7.59 2.55 6.25
C SER A 266 -8.39 1.28 6.57
N VAL A 267 -9.71 1.41 6.71
CA VAL A 267 -10.62 0.32 7.05
C VAL A 267 -11.53 0.11 5.86
N LEU A 268 -11.53 -1.12 5.34
CA LEU A 268 -12.47 -1.61 4.36
C LEU A 268 -13.89 -1.12 4.67
N ASN A 269 -14.58 -0.55 3.69
CA ASN A 269 -15.96 -0.08 3.81
C ASN A 269 -16.74 -0.41 2.55
N ARG A 270 -17.59 -1.44 2.61
CA ARG A 270 -18.43 -1.89 1.50
C ARG A 270 -19.91 -1.62 1.76
N ALA A 271 -20.65 -1.36 0.70
CA ALA A 271 -22.11 -1.36 0.68
C ALA A 271 -22.61 -2.09 -0.58
N VAL A 272 -23.16 -3.29 -0.39
CA VAL A 272 -23.71 -4.11 -1.48
C VAL A 272 -25.23 -4.15 -1.38
N ALA A 273 -25.91 -3.53 -2.33
CA ALA A 273 -27.35 -3.42 -2.41
C ALA A 273 -27.98 -4.54 -3.25
N ASP A 274 -29.14 -5.02 -2.81
CA ASP A 274 -30.04 -5.91 -3.54
C ASP A 274 -30.92 -5.05 -4.46
N TYR A 275 -30.52 -4.87 -5.71
CA TYR A 275 -31.10 -3.90 -6.64
C TYR A 275 -32.64 -3.97 -6.75
N PRO A 276 -33.28 -5.15 -6.81
CA PRO A 276 -34.75 -5.26 -6.84
C PRO A 276 -35.48 -4.65 -5.63
N THR A 277 -34.77 -4.35 -4.55
CA THR A 277 -35.34 -3.72 -3.34
C THR A 277 -35.22 -2.20 -3.32
N CYS A 278 -34.56 -1.61 -4.32
CA CYS A 278 -34.35 -0.18 -4.39
C CYS A 278 -35.65 0.58 -4.63
N SER A 279 -35.90 1.61 -3.83
CA SER A 279 -36.98 2.58 -4.00
C SER A 279 -36.40 3.99 -3.88
N GLY A 280 -36.21 4.65 -5.03
CA GLY A 280 -35.38 5.86 -5.11
C GLY A 280 -33.93 5.53 -4.71
N ASN A 281 -33.33 6.35 -3.84
CA ASN A 281 -31.95 6.19 -3.38
C ASN A 281 -31.80 5.24 -2.18
N THR A 282 -32.87 4.51 -1.80
CA THR A 282 -32.85 3.59 -0.65
C THR A 282 -33.00 2.17 -1.12
N CYS A 283 -32.02 1.31 -0.80
CA CYS A 283 -32.02 -0.11 -1.11
C CYS A 283 -31.78 -0.93 0.15
N LYS A 284 -32.28 -2.17 0.18
CA LYS A 284 -31.84 -3.16 1.18
C LYS A 284 -30.55 -3.81 0.69
N GLY A 285 -29.76 -4.34 1.62
CA GLY A 285 -28.51 -5.00 1.28
C GLY A 285 -27.64 -5.20 2.50
N ARG A 286 -26.35 -5.35 2.24
CA ARG A 286 -25.31 -5.59 3.24
C ARG A 286 -24.33 -4.42 3.28
N GLN A 287 -24.05 -3.92 4.48
CA GLN A 287 -23.04 -2.90 4.72
C GLN A 287 -21.86 -3.48 5.49
N GLU A 288 -20.79 -2.71 5.62
CA GLU A 288 -19.60 -3.11 6.36
C GLU A 288 -19.91 -3.58 7.78
N GLY A 289 -19.39 -4.75 8.17
CA GLY A 289 -19.67 -5.36 9.47
C GLY A 289 -21.07 -5.97 9.62
N GLY A 290 -21.93 -5.88 8.60
CA GLY A 290 -23.25 -6.49 8.59
C GLY A 290 -23.21 -8.01 8.49
N ALA A 291 -24.20 -8.66 9.12
CA ALA A 291 -24.44 -10.10 8.95
C ALA A 291 -24.73 -10.46 7.48
N SER A 292 -24.59 -11.74 7.13
CA SER A 292 -24.97 -12.25 5.81
C SER A 292 -26.42 -11.86 5.49
N TYR A 293 -26.64 -11.37 4.27
CA TYR A 293 -27.93 -10.89 3.80
C TYR A 293 -28.87 -12.05 3.42
N GLY A 294 -28.33 -13.23 3.14
CA GLY A 294 -29.08 -14.44 2.82
C GLY A 294 -29.43 -14.59 1.34
N LYS A 295 -28.85 -13.76 0.46
CA LYS A 295 -28.91 -13.92 -0.99
C LYS A 295 -27.50 -14.06 -1.56
N ALA A 296 -27.31 -15.07 -2.40
CA ALA A 296 -26.01 -15.50 -2.89
C ALA A 296 -25.20 -14.36 -3.51
N ASP A 297 -25.73 -13.65 -4.51
CA ASP A 297 -24.95 -12.62 -5.23
C ASP A 297 -24.60 -11.44 -4.31
N VAL A 298 -25.51 -11.01 -3.44
CA VAL A 298 -25.23 -9.92 -2.47
C VAL A 298 -24.11 -10.34 -1.53
N ASP A 299 -24.16 -11.55 -0.99
CA ASP A 299 -23.15 -12.04 -0.05
C ASP A 299 -21.81 -12.39 -0.72
N ASN A 300 -21.84 -12.92 -1.94
CA ASN A 300 -20.66 -13.22 -2.75
C ASN A 300 -19.95 -11.93 -3.15
N THR A 301 -20.67 -10.96 -3.74
CA THR A 301 -20.11 -9.65 -4.09
C THR A 301 -19.51 -8.98 -2.86
N TYR A 302 -20.20 -9.02 -1.72
CA TYR A 302 -19.67 -8.47 -0.48
C TYR A 302 -18.35 -9.14 -0.09
N ALA A 303 -18.29 -10.48 -0.08
CA ALA A 303 -17.08 -11.23 0.24
C ALA A 303 -15.93 -10.93 -0.73
N ILE A 304 -16.19 -11.00 -2.05
CA ILE A 304 -15.20 -10.78 -3.10
C ILE A 304 -14.62 -9.36 -3.01
N LEU A 305 -15.44 -8.33 -2.87
CA LEU A 305 -14.96 -6.96 -2.71
C LEU A 305 -14.03 -6.77 -1.51
N GLY A 306 -14.20 -7.59 -0.46
CA GLY A 306 -13.26 -7.61 0.66
C GLY A 306 -11.90 -8.17 0.25
N SER A 307 -11.88 -9.27 -0.49
CA SER A 307 -10.65 -9.85 -1.06
C SER A 307 -9.96 -8.89 -2.04
N VAL A 308 -10.73 -8.24 -2.91
CA VAL A 308 -10.22 -7.26 -3.89
C VAL A 308 -9.59 -6.05 -3.19
N TYR A 309 -10.29 -5.44 -2.23
CA TYR A 309 -9.73 -4.35 -1.44
C TYR A 309 -8.43 -4.77 -0.74
N ASN A 310 -8.44 -5.94 -0.09
CA ASN A 310 -7.27 -6.46 0.61
C ASN A 310 -6.09 -6.69 -0.33
N TYR A 311 -6.32 -7.21 -1.53
CA TYR A 311 -5.28 -7.36 -2.54
C TYR A 311 -4.64 -6.04 -2.92
N TYR A 312 -5.42 -5.01 -3.26
CA TYR A 312 -4.89 -3.69 -3.60
C TYR A 312 -4.20 -3.01 -2.41
N LYS A 313 -4.79 -3.12 -1.22
CA LYS A 313 -4.24 -2.51 0.01
C LYS A 313 -2.93 -3.17 0.43
N GLN A 314 -2.85 -4.50 0.43
CA GLN A 314 -1.67 -5.22 0.90
C GLN A 314 -0.55 -5.25 -0.15
N THR A 315 -0.89 -5.41 -1.43
CA THR A 315 0.11 -5.51 -2.51
C THR A 315 0.65 -4.14 -2.91
N TYR A 316 -0.20 -3.12 -2.97
CA TYR A 316 0.13 -1.82 -3.55
C TYR A 316 0.00 -0.65 -2.59
N SER A 317 -0.34 -0.90 -1.33
CA SER A 317 -0.69 0.16 -0.36
C SER A 317 -1.82 1.08 -0.84
N ARG A 318 -2.64 0.63 -1.81
CA ARG A 318 -3.72 1.41 -2.39
C ARG A 318 -4.96 1.31 -1.52
N ASP A 319 -5.50 2.44 -1.08
CA ASP A 319 -6.70 2.46 -0.24
C ASP A 319 -7.98 2.63 -1.06
N SER A 320 -8.69 1.53 -1.30
CA SER A 320 -9.88 1.49 -2.18
C SER A 320 -9.55 1.79 -3.65
N TYR A 321 -10.60 1.87 -4.49
CA TYR A 321 -10.46 2.07 -5.92
C TYR A 321 -9.81 3.42 -6.26
N ASP A 322 -10.03 4.46 -5.45
CA ASP A 322 -9.55 5.83 -5.68
C ASP A 322 -8.27 6.20 -4.92
N ASN A 323 -7.71 5.27 -4.15
CA ASN A 323 -6.59 5.49 -3.24
C ASN A 323 -6.86 6.50 -2.11
N LYS A 324 -8.13 6.75 -1.76
CA LYS A 324 -8.54 7.67 -0.68
C LYS A 324 -9.44 6.99 0.36
N GLY A 325 -9.62 5.68 0.27
CA GLY A 325 -10.45 4.90 1.20
C GLY A 325 -11.95 5.14 1.00
N SER A 326 -12.37 5.47 -0.22
CA SER A 326 -13.79 5.65 -0.55
C SER A 326 -14.58 4.36 -0.36
N GLN A 327 -15.86 4.52 0.01
CA GLN A 327 -16.77 3.39 0.20
C GLN A 327 -16.97 2.67 -1.13
N ILE A 328 -16.83 1.34 -1.11
CA ILE A 328 -17.07 0.51 -2.28
C ILE A 328 -18.55 0.21 -2.35
N VAL A 329 -19.26 0.82 -3.30
CA VAL A 329 -20.69 0.61 -3.51
C VAL A 329 -20.90 -0.38 -4.66
N ALA A 330 -21.80 -1.34 -4.46
CA ALA A 330 -22.19 -2.28 -5.51
C ALA A 330 -23.69 -2.59 -5.51
N TYR A 331 -24.27 -2.83 -6.68
CA TYR A 331 -25.63 -3.31 -6.87
C TYR A 331 -25.61 -4.73 -7.43
N ALA A 332 -26.12 -5.70 -6.67
CA ALA A 332 -26.33 -7.07 -7.12
C ALA A 332 -27.77 -7.28 -7.61
N TYR A 333 -27.99 -8.32 -8.43
CA TYR A 333 -29.30 -8.66 -9.02
C TYR A 333 -29.92 -7.54 -9.88
N TYR A 334 -29.09 -6.78 -10.58
CA TYR A 334 -29.59 -5.89 -11.62
C TYR A 334 -30.32 -6.73 -12.70
N ASN A 335 -31.50 -6.27 -13.13
CA ASN A 335 -32.37 -7.00 -14.06
C ASN A 335 -32.82 -6.10 -15.22
N GLY A 336 -31.96 -5.19 -15.66
CA GLY A 336 -32.24 -4.28 -16.78
C GLY A 336 -31.91 -4.88 -18.15
N ASN A 337 -32.09 -4.06 -19.19
CA ASN A 337 -31.92 -4.47 -20.59
C ASN A 337 -30.47 -4.84 -20.96
N SER A 338 -29.49 -4.41 -20.17
CA SER A 338 -28.09 -4.76 -20.38
C SER A 338 -27.74 -6.16 -19.86
N CYS A 339 -28.67 -6.90 -19.25
CA CYS A 339 -28.39 -8.24 -18.75
C CYS A 339 -28.45 -9.33 -19.84
N PRO A 340 -27.62 -10.40 -19.72
CA PRO A 340 -26.65 -10.64 -18.65
C PRO A 340 -25.34 -9.85 -18.85
N ASN A 341 -24.94 -9.06 -17.85
CA ASN A 341 -23.68 -8.30 -17.86
C ASN A 341 -23.25 -7.87 -16.43
N ALA A 342 -22.04 -7.33 -16.31
CA ALA A 342 -21.56 -6.56 -15.18
C ALA A 342 -20.91 -5.27 -15.72
N PHE A 343 -20.87 -4.21 -14.91
CA PHE A 343 -20.24 -2.96 -15.34
C PHE A 343 -19.91 -2.06 -14.14
N TRP A 344 -18.80 -1.33 -14.25
CA TRP A 344 -18.51 -0.14 -13.45
C TRP A 344 -19.12 1.11 -14.09
N LEU A 345 -19.82 1.92 -13.30
CA LEU A 345 -20.30 3.25 -13.71
C LEU A 345 -19.33 4.30 -13.17
N PRO A 346 -18.49 4.93 -14.02
CA PRO A 346 -17.43 5.81 -13.55
C PRO A 346 -17.94 7.13 -12.96
N GLU A 347 -19.03 7.71 -13.49
CA GLU A 347 -19.58 8.97 -12.97
C GLU A 347 -20.29 8.79 -11.61
N ASP A 348 -20.88 7.63 -11.38
CA ASP A 348 -21.57 7.28 -10.14
C ASP A 348 -20.66 6.53 -9.15
N GLU A 349 -19.44 6.16 -9.58
CA GLU A 349 -18.46 5.35 -8.85
C GLU A 349 -19.06 4.09 -8.23
N VAL A 350 -19.84 3.34 -9.02
CA VAL A 350 -20.57 2.17 -8.53
C VAL A 350 -20.43 0.96 -9.44
N LEU A 351 -20.30 -0.21 -8.82
CA LEU A 351 -20.27 -1.50 -9.49
C LEU A 351 -21.69 -2.07 -9.63
N VAL A 352 -22.06 -2.56 -10.81
CA VAL A 352 -23.38 -3.16 -11.06
C VAL A 352 -23.24 -4.56 -11.62
N LEU A 353 -23.95 -5.52 -11.03
CA LEU A 353 -23.93 -6.94 -11.41
C LEU A 353 -25.34 -7.40 -11.75
N CYS A 354 -25.52 -7.96 -12.95
CA CYS A 354 -26.72 -8.72 -13.24
C CYS A 354 -26.81 -9.99 -12.39
N SER A 355 -28.02 -10.55 -12.28
CA SER A 355 -28.23 -11.83 -11.60
C SER A 355 -27.31 -12.93 -12.14
N GLY A 356 -26.57 -13.61 -11.26
CA GLY A 356 -25.67 -14.71 -11.59
C GLY A 356 -24.26 -14.31 -12.04
N MET A 357 -23.88 -13.03 -11.89
CA MET A 357 -22.59 -12.49 -12.34
C MET A 357 -21.58 -12.27 -11.19
N ALA A 358 -21.93 -12.59 -9.94
CA ALA A 358 -21.07 -12.38 -8.77
C ALA A 358 -19.94 -13.44 -8.66
N MET A 359 -18.98 -13.41 -9.60
CA MET A 359 -17.78 -14.24 -9.64
C MET A 359 -16.52 -13.42 -9.33
N THR A 360 -15.46 -14.08 -8.85
CA THR A 360 -14.24 -13.41 -8.39
C THR A 360 -13.61 -12.58 -9.51
N ASP A 361 -13.40 -13.19 -10.66
CA ASP A 361 -12.87 -12.57 -11.86
C ASP A 361 -13.72 -11.38 -12.34
N ILE A 362 -15.04 -11.54 -12.46
CA ILE A 362 -15.97 -10.50 -12.91
C ILE A 362 -15.97 -9.32 -11.93
N VAL A 363 -16.18 -9.56 -10.64
CA VAL A 363 -16.23 -8.49 -9.64
C VAL A 363 -14.88 -7.78 -9.51
N THR A 364 -13.77 -8.51 -9.67
CA THR A 364 -12.43 -7.90 -9.67
C THR A 364 -12.21 -7.06 -10.92
N HIS A 365 -12.58 -7.56 -12.10
CA HIS A 365 -12.53 -6.83 -13.37
C HIS A 365 -13.28 -5.48 -13.25
N GLU A 366 -14.55 -5.51 -12.81
CA GLU A 366 -15.33 -4.27 -12.65
C GLU A 366 -14.74 -3.32 -11.61
N TYR A 367 -14.21 -3.85 -10.50
CA TYR A 367 -13.54 -3.00 -9.51
C TYR A 367 -12.28 -2.35 -10.10
N THR A 368 -11.56 -3.04 -10.97
CA THR A 368 -10.34 -2.53 -11.59
C THR A 368 -10.60 -1.37 -12.55
N HIS A 369 -11.75 -1.30 -13.23
CA HIS A 369 -12.17 -0.07 -13.93
C HIS A 369 -12.25 1.14 -12.98
N GLY A 370 -12.69 0.95 -11.74
CA GLY A 370 -12.63 2.00 -10.72
C GLY A 370 -11.20 2.39 -10.32
N VAL A 371 -10.25 1.46 -10.38
CA VAL A 371 -8.81 1.71 -10.14
C VAL A 371 -8.16 2.48 -11.28
N GLU A 372 -8.57 2.19 -12.52
CA GLU A 372 -8.17 2.90 -13.72
C GLU A 372 -8.66 4.35 -13.69
N GLY A 373 -9.92 4.59 -13.32
CA GLY A 373 -10.53 5.92 -13.32
C GLY A 373 -10.35 6.61 -14.67
N ASP A 374 -9.92 7.88 -14.64
CA ASP A 374 -9.68 8.67 -15.87
C ASP A 374 -8.32 8.39 -16.54
N SER A 375 -7.68 7.25 -16.28
CA SER A 375 -6.34 6.95 -16.81
C SER A 375 -6.35 6.49 -18.26
N LEU A 376 -7.44 5.89 -18.74
CA LEU A 376 -7.59 5.34 -20.10
C LEU A 376 -8.97 5.69 -20.66
N SER A 377 -9.02 6.30 -21.84
CA SER A 377 -10.30 6.52 -22.52
C SER A 377 -10.86 5.20 -23.03
N TYR A 378 -12.13 4.92 -22.77
CA TYR A 378 -12.79 3.67 -23.15
C TYR A 378 -13.15 3.63 -24.65
N THR A 379 -12.13 3.59 -25.51
CA THR A 379 -12.30 3.54 -26.97
C THR A 379 -11.04 2.99 -27.65
N TYR A 380 -11.21 2.25 -28.75
CA TYR A 380 -10.13 1.68 -29.56
C TYR A 380 -9.03 1.01 -28.70
N GLN A 381 -7.74 1.30 -28.94
CA GLN A 381 -6.64 0.68 -28.20
C GLN A 381 -6.56 1.14 -26.74
N SER A 382 -6.94 2.37 -26.39
CA SER A 382 -6.97 2.78 -24.98
C SER A 382 -8.06 2.04 -24.20
N GLY A 383 -9.21 1.78 -24.81
CA GLY A 383 -10.27 0.96 -24.22
C GLY A 383 -9.90 -0.51 -24.15
N ALA A 384 -9.27 -1.07 -25.20
CA ALA A 384 -8.74 -2.43 -25.16
C ALA A 384 -7.65 -2.62 -24.09
N LEU A 385 -6.90 -1.55 -23.75
CA LEU A 385 -5.98 -1.57 -22.61
C LEU A 385 -6.72 -1.55 -21.27
N ALA A 386 -7.81 -0.80 -21.14
CA ALA A 386 -8.64 -0.78 -19.93
C ALA A 386 -9.24 -2.17 -19.66
N GLU A 387 -9.89 -2.75 -20.67
CA GLU A 387 -10.43 -4.12 -20.60
C GLU A 387 -9.36 -5.15 -20.22
N SER A 388 -8.22 -5.14 -20.92
CA SER A 388 -7.14 -6.08 -20.63
C SER A 388 -6.54 -5.90 -19.24
N ILE A 389 -6.38 -4.66 -18.77
CA ILE A 389 -5.82 -4.40 -17.43
C ILE A 389 -6.79 -4.91 -16.36
N SER A 390 -8.09 -4.77 -16.57
CA SER A 390 -9.13 -5.31 -15.70
C SER A 390 -9.12 -6.85 -15.68
N ASP A 391 -8.99 -7.52 -16.84
CA ASP A 391 -8.75 -8.97 -16.92
C ASP A 391 -7.43 -9.40 -16.22
N ILE A 392 -6.35 -8.63 -16.38
CA ILE A 392 -5.06 -8.89 -15.74
C ILE A 392 -5.16 -8.85 -14.22
N PHE A 393 -5.87 -7.87 -13.65
CA PHE A 393 -6.00 -7.81 -12.19
C PHE A 393 -7.03 -8.80 -11.64
N ALA A 394 -8.06 -9.14 -12.42
CA ALA A 394 -8.91 -10.30 -12.11
C ALA A 394 -8.08 -11.59 -11.99
N ASN A 395 -7.14 -11.81 -12.91
CA ASN A 395 -6.20 -12.94 -12.88
C ASN A 395 -5.29 -13.00 -11.64
N ALA A 396 -5.16 -11.90 -10.89
CA ALA A 396 -4.39 -11.89 -9.65
C ALA A 396 -5.11 -12.63 -8.51
N LEU A 397 -6.44 -12.63 -8.54
CA LEU A 397 -7.31 -13.24 -7.54
C LEU A 397 -7.99 -14.51 -8.04
N ASP A 398 -7.83 -14.83 -9.33
CA ASP A 398 -8.28 -16.06 -9.95
C ASP A 398 -7.11 -17.00 -10.32
N ASP A 399 -7.27 -18.30 -10.10
CA ASP A 399 -6.19 -19.30 -10.23
C ASP A 399 -6.06 -19.88 -11.65
N ASN A 400 -6.86 -19.39 -12.60
CA ASN A 400 -6.90 -19.86 -13.98
C ASN A 400 -6.56 -18.74 -14.99
N TRP A 401 -6.86 -18.91 -16.29
CA TRP A 401 -6.63 -17.91 -17.35
C TRP A 401 -7.89 -17.63 -18.18
N THR A 402 -9.06 -18.01 -17.65
CA THR A 402 -10.38 -17.78 -18.24
C THR A 402 -11.02 -16.55 -17.61
N MET A 403 -12.03 -16.00 -18.27
CA MET A 403 -12.91 -14.96 -17.72
C MET A 403 -14.35 -15.38 -17.92
N GLY A 404 -15.17 -15.21 -16.90
CA GLY A 404 -16.61 -15.48 -16.84
C GLY A 404 -16.97 -16.88 -16.31
N GLU A 405 -16.02 -17.73 -15.94
CA GLU A 405 -16.33 -19.05 -15.41
C GLU A 405 -17.22 -18.99 -14.16
N GLY A 406 -18.09 -20.00 -14.00
CA GLY A 406 -19.02 -20.08 -12.88
C GLY A 406 -20.23 -19.14 -13.00
N SER A 407 -20.15 -18.07 -13.81
CA SER A 407 -21.26 -17.15 -14.06
C SER A 407 -22.32 -17.75 -15.00
N THR A 408 -23.45 -17.05 -15.12
CA THR A 408 -24.52 -17.42 -16.06
C THR A 408 -24.13 -17.29 -17.54
N VAL A 409 -23.09 -16.52 -17.87
CA VAL A 409 -22.59 -16.39 -19.25
C VAL A 409 -21.53 -17.43 -19.59
N GLY A 410 -20.96 -18.09 -18.57
CA GLY A 410 -19.85 -19.02 -18.72
C GLY A 410 -18.57 -18.32 -19.17
N VAL A 411 -17.58 -19.11 -19.59
CA VAL A 411 -16.30 -18.55 -20.05
C VAL A 411 -16.51 -17.78 -21.35
N ILE A 412 -16.19 -16.50 -21.34
CA ILE A 412 -16.30 -15.58 -22.48
C ILE A 412 -14.95 -15.20 -23.08
N ARG A 413 -13.85 -15.34 -22.33
CA ARG A 413 -12.49 -15.04 -22.78
C ARG A 413 -11.46 -16.01 -22.23
N ARG A 414 -10.30 -16.05 -22.90
CA ARG A 414 -9.10 -16.71 -22.40
C ARG A 414 -7.88 -15.86 -22.65
N MET A 415 -7.14 -15.56 -21.60
CA MET A 415 -5.93 -14.74 -21.71
C MET A 415 -4.77 -15.51 -22.35
N ASP A 416 -4.71 -16.83 -22.14
CA ASP A 416 -3.63 -17.68 -22.63
C ASP A 416 -3.84 -18.18 -24.06
N ASP A 417 -5.08 -18.21 -24.55
CA ASP A 417 -5.42 -18.47 -25.96
C ASP A 417 -6.68 -17.68 -26.38
N PRO A 418 -6.55 -16.36 -26.63
CA PRO A 418 -7.67 -15.47 -26.96
C PRO A 418 -8.45 -15.93 -28.21
N THR A 419 -7.79 -16.65 -29.12
CA THR A 419 -8.39 -17.12 -30.38
C THR A 419 -9.56 -18.07 -30.17
N LYS A 420 -9.63 -18.75 -29.00
CA LYS A 420 -10.77 -19.61 -28.63
C LYS A 420 -12.10 -18.87 -28.54
N TYR A 421 -12.03 -17.57 -28.29
CA TYR A 421 -13.19 -16.69 -28.17
C TYR A 421 -13.16 -15.57 -29.22
N SER A 422 -12.54 -15.84 -30.38
CA SER A 422 -12.48 -14.93 -31.53
C SER A 422 -11.77 -13.60 -31.25
N GLN A 423 -10.98 -13.52 -30.18
CA GLN A 423 -10.11 -12.39 -29.90
C GLN A 423 -8.75 -12.58 -30.60
N PRO A 424 -8.13 -11.53 -31.16
CA PRO A 424 -6.74 -11.57 -31.62
C PRO A 424 -5.78 -11.85 -30.46
N ASP A 425 -4.75 -12.64 -30.73
CA ASP A 425 -3.65 -12.97 -29.80
C ASP A 425 -2.34 -12.22 -30.14
N LYS A 426 -2.33 -11.48 -31.26
CA LYS A 426 -1.23 -10.62 -31.73
C LYS A 426 -1.73 -9.46 -32.59
N LEU A 427 -0.93 -8.39 -32.69
CA LEU A 427 -1.30 -7.14 -33.37
C LEU A 427 -1.70 -7.32 -34.84
N PHE A 428 -1.01 -8.19 -35.57
CA PHE A 428 -1.29 -8.44 -36.99
C PHE A 428 -2.23 -9.63 -37.23
N SER A 429 -2.94 -10.10 -36.20
CA SER A 429 -3.94 -11.15 -36.37
C SER A 429 -5.04 -10.71 -37.36
N GLY A 430 -5.49 -11.65 -38.20
CA GLY A 430 -6.63 -11.43 -39.09
C GLY A 430 -7.96 -11.23 -38.35
N SER A 431 -8.01 -11.54 -37.05
CA SER A 431 -9.15 -11.26 -36.17
C SER A 431 -9.10 -9.89 -35.48
N TYR A 432 -8.10 -9.05 -35.77
CA TYR A 432 -8.05 -7.67 -35.25
C TYR A 432 -9.29 -6.88 -35.67
N SER A 433 -9.99 -6.28 -34.72
CA SER A 433 -11.19 -5.50 -35.00
C SER A 433 -10.83 -4.07 -35.41
N CYS A 434 -11.12 -3.72 -36.67
CA CYS A 434 -10.85 -2.38 -37.24
C CYS A 434 -12.08 -1.47 -37.28
N GLY A 435 -13.28 -2.00 -36.99
CA GLY A 435 -14.54 -1.26 -37.05
C GLY A 435 -14.77 -0.40 -35.80
N SER A 436 -15.83 0.41 -35.83
CA SER A 436 -16.25 1.25 -34.70
C SER A 436 -17.23 0.55 -33.73
N SER A 437 -17.61 -0.70 -34.01
CA SER A 437 -18.42 -1.51 -33.10
C SER A 437 -17.64 -1.77 -31.81
N ASP A 438 -18.34 -1.95 -30.69
CA ASP A 438 -17.70 -2.25 -29.41
C ASP A 438 -16.64 -1.18 -29.06
N ASP A 439 -17.01 0.09 -29.25
CA ASP A 439 -16.18 1.28 -29.05
C ASP A 439 -14.81 1.27 -29.76
N GLY A 440 -14.69 0.53 -30.86
CA GLY A 440 -13.41 0.30 -31.55
C GLY A 440 -12.81 -1.08 -31.27
N GLY A 441 -13.63 -2.05 -30.87
CA GLY A 441 -13.25 -3.42 -30.55
C GLY A 441 -12.49 -3.55 -29.23
N VAL A 442 -12.93 -2.86 -28.18
CA VAL A 442 -12.25 -2.86 -26.87
C VAL A 442 -12.22 -4.27 -26.27
N HIS A 443 -13.32 -5.01 -26.30
CA HIS A 443 -13.43 -6.39 -25.83
C HIS A 443 -12.91 -7.42 -26.83
N ALA A 444 -12.56 -7.01 -28.05
CA ALA A 444 -11.90 -7.89 -29.02
C ALA A 444 -10.38 -7.77 -28.90
N ASN A 445 -9.87 -6.55 -29.11
CA ASN A 445 -8.46 -6.27 -29.27
C ASN A 445 -7.66 -6.39 -27.96
N GLU A 446 -8.32 -6.41 -26.79
CA GLU A 446 -7.70 -6.68 -25.49
C GLU A 446 -6.97 -8.03 -25.43
N GLY A 447 -7.41 -9.01 -26.22
CA GLY A 447 -6.82 -10.36 -26.26
C GLY A 447 -5.32 -10.35 -26.53
N ILE A 448 -4.84 -9.35 -27.28
CA ILE A 448 -3.42 -9.17 -27.60
C ILE A 448 -2.61 -8.87 -26.34
N ILE A 449 -3.13 -8.02 -25.45
CA ILE A 449 -2.47 -7.60 -24.22
C ILE A 449 -2.63 -8.69 -23.16
N ASN A 450 -3.79 -9.36 -23.10
CA ASN A 450 -3.99 -10.55 -22.28
C ASN A 450 -2.99 -11.66 -22.62
N LYS A 451 -2.76 -11.92 -23.92
CA LYS A 451 -1.75 -12.88 -24.37
C LYS A 451 -0.33 -12.45 -24.00
N ALA A 452 -0.01 -11.16 -24.14
CA ALA A 452 1.28 -10.62 -23.74
C ALA A 452 1.54 -10.83 -22.25
N PHE A 453 0.54 -10.56 -21.40
CA PHE A 453 0.64 -10.75 -19.96
C PHE A 453 0.75 -12.24 -19.60
N TYR A 454 0.00 -13.13 -20.24
CA TYR A 454 0.16 -14.57 -20.07
C TYR A 454 1.60 -15.02 -20.36
N LEU A 455 2.18 -14.62 -21.50
CA LEU A 455 3.56 -14.95 -21.87
C LEU A 455 4.57 -14.33 -20.90
N MET A 456 4.32 -13.12 -20.43
CA MET A 456 5.14 -12.44 -19.43
C MET A 456 5.16 -13.23 -18.11
N ALA A 457 4.00 -13.68 -17.63
CA ALA A 457 3.88 -14.36 -16.36
C ALA A 457 4.34 -15.83 -16.43
N THR A 458 3.88 -16.57 -17.43
CA THR A 458 4.03 -18.03 -17.54
C THR A 458 5.19 -18.46 -18.44
N GLY A 459 5.55 -17.63 -19.42
CA GLY A 459 6.46 -18.03 -20.48
C GLY A 459 5.78 -18.87 -21.56
N GLY A 460 6.59 -19.40 -22.47
CA GLY A 460 6.14 -20.21 -23.60
C GLY A 460 6.83 -19.85 -24.90
N SER A 461 6.50 -20.58 -25.96
CA SER A 461 6.93 -20.25 -27.32
C SER A 461 5.75 -19.70 -28.12
N PHE A 462 5.89 -18.48 -28.65
CA PHE A 462 4.85 -17.83 -29.43
C PHE A 462 5.49 -16.94 -30.50
N ASN A 463 4.97 -17.01 -31.73
CA ASN A 463 5.37 -16.15 -32.84
C ASN A 463 6.89 -16.02 -33.07
N GLY A 464 7.61 -17.15 -32.98
CA GLY A 464 9.07 -17.20 -33.14
C GLY A 464 9.89 -16.75 -31.92
N CYS A 465 9.23 -16.37 -30.83
CA CYS A 465 9.85 -15.98 -29.57
C CYS A 465 9.77 -17.12 -28.53
N SER A 466 10.82 -17.31 -27.74
CA SER A 466 10.84 -18.21 -26.59
C SER A 466 11.03 -17.38 -25.32
N ILE A 467 10.06 -17.46 -24.41
CA ILE A 467 9.95 -16.65 -23.20
C ILE A 467 9.96 -17.59 -21.99
N SER A 468 10.78 -17.29 -20.98
CA SER A 468 10.91 -18.12 -19.77
C SER A 468 9.81 -17.86 -18.74
N GLY A 469 9.15 -16.71 -18.81
CA GLY A 469 8.17 -16.24 -17.83
C GLY A 469 8.82 -15.72 -16.55
N ILE A 470 8.25 -14.68 -15.94
CA ILE A 470 8.77 -14.06 -14.72
C ILE A 470 7.91 -14.34 -13.48
N SER A 471 6.85 -15.14 -13.61
CA SER A 471 5.75 -15.39 -12.66
C SER A 471 4.75 -14.24 -12.53
N ARG A 472 3.48 -14.58 -12.25
CA ARG A 472 2.40 -13.62 -11.96
C ARG A 472 2.77 -12.63 -10.85
N ALA A 473 3.40 -13.12 -9.77
CA ALA A 473 3.80 -12.29 -8.63
C ALA A 473 4.76 -11.14 -9.03
N LYS A 474 5.56 -11.31 -10.09
CA LYS A 474 6.45 -10.26 -10.59
C LYS A 474 5.84 -9.45 -11.72
N ALA A 475 4.97 -10.05 -12.53
CA ALA A 475 4.31 -9.41 -13.66
C ALA A 475 3.25 -8.38 -13.23
N HIS A 476 2.38 -8.68 -12.25
CA HIS A 476 1.34 -7.74 -11.81
C HIS A 476 1.89 -6.38 -11.33
N PRO A 477 2.96 -6.31 -10.51
CA PRO A 477 3.57 -5.02 -10.13
C PRO A 477 4.05 -4.17 -11.32
N ILE A 478 4.49 -4.80 -12.42
CA ILE A 478 4.90 -4.09 -13.64
C ILE A 478 3.67 -3.42 -14.28
N ILE A 479 2.56 -4.15 -14.43
CA ILE A 479 1.32 -3.62 -15.00
C ILE A 479 0.72 -2.54 -14.10
N TYR A 480 0.70 -2.74 -12.78
CA TYR A 480 0.22 -1.74 -11.83
C TYR A 480 1.00 -0.43 -11.93
N ARG A 481 2.34 -0.51 -12.00
CA ARG A 481 3.20 0.66 -12.17
C ARG A 481 3.03 1.32 -13.54
N ALA A 482 2.86 0.52 -14.60
CA ALA A 482 2.57 1.05 -15.93
C ALA A 482 1.28 1.89 -15.92
N LEU A 483 0.18 1.32 -15.41
CA LEU A 483 -1.11 1.97 -15.28
C LEU A 483 -1.00 3.29 -14.48
N THR A 484 -0.42 3.24 -13.29
CA THR A 484 -0.48 4.35 -12.33
C THR A 484 0.53 5.48 -12.56
N TYR A 485 1.57 5.26 -13.38
CA TYR A 485 2.64 6.26 -13.58
C TYR A 485 2.95 6.60 -15.05
N TYR A 486 2.63 5.75 -16.03
CA TYR A 486 3.11 5.91 -17.40
C TYR A 486 2.02 5.92 -18.47
N LEU A 487 0.86 5.33 -18.20
CA LEU A 487 -0.28 5.39 -19.12
C LEU A 487 -1.02 6.72 -18.97
N SER A 488 -1.64 7.14 -20.06
CA SER A 488 -2.48 8.33 -20.15
C SER A 488 -3.74 8.00 -20.94
N GLN A 489 -4.74 8.88 -20.91
CA GLN A 489 -6.05 8.63 -21.53
C GLN A 489 -5.99 8.15 -22.97
N SER A 490 -5.03 8.67 -23.75
CA SER A 490 -4.82 8.33 -25.15
C SER A 490 -3.75 7.27 -25.37
N ALA A 491 -3.41 6.46 -24.37
CA ALA A 491 -2.41 5.40 -24.51
C ALA A 491 -2.83 4.43 -25.62
N ASN A 492 -1.85 3.97 -26.39
CA ASN A 492 -2.03 2.95 -27.42
C ASN A 492 -1.10 1.76 -27.12
N PHE A 493 -1.10 0.73 -27.94
CA PHE A 493 -0.31 -0.47 -27.65
C PHE A 493 1.21 -0.21 -27.65
N LEU A 494 1.71 0.76 -28.42
CA LEU A 494 3.11 1.19 -28.35
C LEU A 494 3.41 1.91 -27.02
N THR A 495 2.48 2.75 -26.54
CA THR A 495 2.59 3.38 -25.22
C THR A 495 2.65 2.32 -24.12
N MET A 496 1.79 1.30 -24.19
CA MET A 496 1.80 0.16 -23.26
C MET A 496 3.13 -0.60 -23.28
N TYR A 497 3.65 -0.93 -24.46
CA TYR A 497 4.98 -1.54 -24.62
C TYR A 497 6.06 -0.75 -23.88
N ASN A 498 6.14 0.56 -24.12
CA ASN A 498 7.15 1.41 -23.47
C ASN A 498 6.92 1.57 -21.96
N ALA A 499 5.66 1.69 -21.53
CA ALA A 499 5.27 1.83 -20.13
C ALA A 499 5.66 0.58 -19.31
N VAL A 500 5.39 -0.61 -19.84
CA VAL A 500 5.72 -1.89 -19.22
C VAL A 500 7.23 -2.09 -19.11
N LEU A 501 8.01 -1.76 -20.15
CA LEU A 501 9.48 -1.83 -20.08
C LEU A 501 10.04 -0.86 -19.06
N ARG A 502 9.49 0.36 -18.98
CA ARG A 502 9.92 1.35 -17.99
C ARG A 502 9.56 0.91 -16.58
N ALA A 503 8.35 0.41 -16.37
CA ALA A 503 7.93 -0.15 -15.09
C ALA A 503 8.79 -1.33 -14.66
N CYS A 504 9.15 -2.24 -15.58
CA CYS A 504 10.07 -3.34 -15.29
C CYS A 504 11.46 -2.82 -14.91
N SER A 505 12.01 -1.87 -15.67
CA SER A 505 13.32 -1.29 -15.39
C SER A 505 13.36 -0.66 -13.99
N ASP A 506 12.32 0.06 -13.60
CA ASP A 506 12.21 0.70 -12.30
C ASP A 506 12.16 -0.31 -11.15
N LEU A 507 11.46 -1.44 -11.33
CA LEU A 507 11.25 -2.44 -10.29
C LEU A 507 12.40 -3.47 -10.20
N TYR A 508 12.93 -3.90 -11.35
CA TYR A 508 13.82 -5.05 -11.45
C TYR A 508 15.10 -4.77 -12.25
N GLY A 509 15.24 -3.62 -12.92
CA GLY A 509 16.36 -3.35 -13.82
C GLY A 509 17.74 -3.37 -13.15
N SER A 510 17.83 -3.00 -11.87
CA SER A 510 19.08 -3.00 -11.10
C SER A 510 19.36 -4.35 -10.41
N SER A 511 18.31 -5.06 -9.97
CA SER A 511 18.43 -6.31 -9.20
C SER A 511 18.43 -7.56 -10.08
N ASN A 512 17.61 -7.57 -11.14
CA ASN A 512 17.38 -8.73 -11.98
C ASN A 512 17.01 -8.32 -13.42
N PRO A 513 17.97 -7.78 -14.19
CA PRO A 513 17.72 -7.24 -15.53
C PRO A 513 17.24 -8.29 -16.55
N SER A 514 17.47 -9.59 -16.30
CA SER A 514 16.97 -10.66 -17.18
C SER A 514 15.44 -10.74 -17.16
N TYR A 515 14.77 -10.34 -16.09
CA TYR A 515 13.30 -10.25 -16.08
C TYR A 515 12.79 -9.28 -17.13
N CYS A 516 13.43 -8.12 -17.29
CA CYS A 516 13.02 -7.14 -18.28
C CYS A 516 13.33 -7.56 -19.72
N VAL A 517 14.32 -8.45 -19.92
CA VAL A 517 14.55 -9.09 -21.22
C VAL A 517 13.37 -10.02 -21.57
N GLU A 518 12.90 -10.84 -20.61
CA GLU A 518 11.77 -11.74 -20.85
C GLU A 518 10.44 -10.98 -21.03
N VAL A 519 10.26 -9.87 -20.30
CA VAL A 519 9.14 -8.94 -20.50
C VAL A 519 9.16 -8.34 -21.91
N ASP A 520 10.31 -7.85 -22.37
CA ASP A 520 10.48 -7.30 -23.74
C ASP A 520 10.12 -8.36 -24.79
N LYS A 521 10.64 -9.59 -24.66
CA LYS A 521 10.27 -10.70 -25.56
C LYS A 521 8.78 -11.00 -25.56
N ALA A 522 8.11 -11.03 -24.41
CA ALA A 522 6.68 -11.32 -24.33
C ALA A 522 5.84 -10.28 -25.09
N MET A 523 6.18 -9.00 -24.94
CA MET A 523 5.48 -7.91 -25.63
C MET A 523 5.77 -7.91 -27.14
N ARG A 524 7.01 -8.22 -27.56
CA ARG A 524 7.35 -8.39 -28.98
C ARG A 524 6.69 -9.60 -29.64
N ALA A 525 6.50 -10.68 -28.89
CA ALA A 525 5.87 -11.89 -29.41
C ALA A 525 4.43 -11.62 -29.91
N VAL A 526 3.72 -10.69 -29.27
CA VAL A 526 2.39 -10.22 -29.70
C VAL A 526 2.44 -8.98 -30.62
N GLU A 527 3.64 -8.57 -31.05
CA GLU A 527 3.91 -7.53 -32.06
C GLU A 527 3.53 -6.10 -31.67
N ILE A 528 3.27 -5.80 -30.39
CA ILE A 528 2.83 -4.46 -29.97
C ILE A 528 3.94 -3.40 -30.01
N ASP A 529 5.20 -3.80 -30.12
CA ASP A 529 6.33 -2.90 -30.42
C ASP A 529 6.27 -2.32 -31.84
N GLN A 530 5.40 -2.88 -32.70
CA GLN A 530 5.21 -2.48 -34.09
C GLN A 530 4.00 -1.56 -34.29
N GLN A 531 3.24 -1.26 -33.23
CA GLN A 531 2.13 -0.30 -33.29
C GLN A 531 2.67 1.10 -33.67
N PRO A 532 2.10 1.79 -34.67
CA PRO A 532 2.54 3.15 -35.00
C PRO A 532 2.29 4.13 -33.85
N ALA A 533 3.20 5.09 -33.70
CA ALA A 533 3.07 6.12 -32.67
C ALA A 533 1.87 7.04 -32.96
N GLY A 534 1.09 7.34 -31.92
CA GLY A 534 -0.02 8.30 -32.01
C GLY A 534 -1.28 7.79 -32.73
N THR A 535 -1.33 6.52 -33.12
CA THR A 535 -2.52 5.90 -33.75
C THR A 535 -3.25 5.00 -32.77
N GLN A 536 -4.57 5.12 -32.72
CA GLN A 536 -5.45 4.27 -31.90
C GLN A 536 -5.91 3.00 -32.61
N GLN A 537 -5.82 2.96 -33.95
CA GLN A 537 -6.12 1.76 -34.74
C GLN A 537 -4.85 0.93 -34.97
N GLY A 538 -5.03 -0.39 -35.08
CA GLY A 538 -3.95 -1.31 -35.42
C GLY A 538 -3.38 -1.09 -36.83
N PRO A 539 -2.11 -1.48 -37.08
CA PRO A 539 -1.45 -1.32 -38.37
C PRO A 539 -2.14 -2.08 -39.51
N THR A 540 -2.80 -3.20 -39.21
CA THR A 540 -3.60 -3.99 -40.16
C THR A 540 -4.75 -3.20 -40.76
N CYS A 541 -5.39 -2.32 -39.97
CA CYS A 541 -6.49 -1.47 -40.41
C CYS A 541 -6.04 -0.42 -41.44
N SER A 542 -4.74 -0.12 -41.47
CA SER A 542 -4.13 0.84 -42.41
C SER A 542 -3.34 0.14 -43.53
N GLY A 543 -3.48 -1.18 -43.69
CA GLY A 543 -2.78 -1.95 -44.72
C GLY A 543 -1.26 -2.03 -44.53
N ILE A 544 -0.75 -1.77 -43.32
CA ILE A 544 0.66 -1.93 -42.98
C ILE A 544 0.95 -3.42 -42.80
N GLY A 545 2.01 -3.91 -43.46
CA GLY A 545 2.42 -5.31 -43.40
C GLY A 545 3.14 -5.70 -42.10
N GLU A 546 2.92 -6.94 -41.66
CA GLU A 546 3.57 -7.55 -40.50
C GLU A 546 5.09 -7.64 -40.70
N LYS A 547 5.86 -7.38 -39.63
CA LYS A 547 7.29 -7.73 -39.55
C LYS A 547 7.48 -8.85 -38.55
N THR A 548 8.42 -9.75 -38.85
CA THR A 548 8.78 -10.84 -37.92
C THR A 548 9.27 -10.29 -36.58
N PRO A 549 8.71 -10.72 -35.44
CA PRO A 549 9.18 -10.33 -34.12
C PRO A 549 10.68 -10.60 -33.90
N GLN A 550 11.37 -9.67 -33.24
CA GLN A 550 12.80 -9.79 -32.95
C GLN A 550 13.04 -10.07 -31.46
N CYS A 551 13.10 -11.35 -31.10
CA CYS A 551 13.21 -11.79 -29.69
C CYS A 551 14.60 -12.29 -29.27
N ASN A 552 15.58 -12.28 -30.17
CA ASN A 552 16.99 -12.60 -29.88
C ASN A 552 17.70 -11.40 -29.25
N ILE A 553 17.25 -11.01 -28.04
CA ILE A 553 17.77 -9.86 -27.31
C ILE A 553 18.41 -10.29 -25.98
N THR A 554 19.52 -9.64 -25.62
CA THR A 554 20.25 -9.86 -24.35
C THR A 554 20.11 -8.69 -23.38
N THR A 555 19.58 -7.56 -23.85
CA THR A 555 19.30 -6.35 -23.05
C THR A 555 17.94 -5.79 -23.46
N PRO A 556 17.14 -5.25 -22.52
CA PRO A 556 15.86 -4.65 -22.85
C PRO A 556 16.07 -3.39 -23.70
N THR A 557 15.24 -3.20 -24.73
CA THR A 557 15.29 -2.01 -25.58
C THR A 557 14.52 -0.87 -24.94
N VAL A 558 15.14 -0.15 -24.00
CA VAL A 558 14.57 1.12 -23.54
C VAL A 558 14.86 2.17 -24.61
N THR A 559 13.88 2.45 -25.46
CA THR A 559 13.95 3.61 -26.35
C THR A 559 13.98 4.85 -25.46
N GLN A 560 15.13 5.53 -25.37
CA GLN A 560 15.21 6.80 -24.67
C GLN A 560 14.15 7.74 -25.25
N SER A 561 13.36 8.34 -24.36
CA SER A 561 12.30 9.29 -24.66
C SER A 561 12.73 10.25 -25.77
N VAL A 562 11.94 10.32 -26.84
CA VAL A 562 12.07 11.38 -27.84
C VAL A 562 11.84 12.70 -27.12
N THR A 563 12.90 13.46 -26.90
CA THR A 563 12.82 14.86 -26.54
C THR A 563 12.15 15.60 -27.70
N VAL A 564 10.85 15.89 -27.59
CA VAL A 564 10.18 16.79 -28.53
C VAL A 564 10.87 18.14 -28.44
N THR A 565 11.72 18.42 -29.41
CA THR A 565 12.49 19.66 -29.52
C THR A 565 11.64 20.65 -30.31
N VAL A 566 11.05 21.62 -29.63
CA VAL A 566 10.46 22.79 -30.31
C VAL A 566 11.63 23.69 -30.72
N THR A 567 11.80 23.88 -32.03
CA THR A 567 12.90 24.67 -32.61
C THR A 567 12.54 26.16 -32.61
N PRO A 568 13.45 27.05 -32.18
CA PRO A 568 13.73 28.23 -33.00
C PRO A 568 15.23 28.38 -33.36
N THR A 569 15.41 28.76 -34.62
CA THR A 569 16.53 29.19 -35.49
C THR A 569 17.95 29.50 -34.93
N LYS A 570 18.94 29.28 -35.83
CA LYS A 570 20.40 29.08 -35.73
C LYS A 570 21.33 30.25 -35.28
N THR A 571 22.36 29.86 -34.47
CA THR A 571 23.84 30.11 -34.42
C THR A 571 24.48 31.50 -34.66
N PRO A 572 25.66 31.85 -34.04
CA PRO A 572 26.98 31.28 -34.40
C PRO A 572 27.93 30.90 -33.23
N THR A 573 28.81 29.92 -33.52
CA THR A 573 29.92 29.34 -32.73
C THR A 573 31.13 30.28 -32.57
N PRO A 574 32.09 30.01 -31.63
CA PRO A 574 33.38 29.43 -32.07
C PRO A 574 34.03 28.37 -31.14
N SER A 575 34.91 27.59 -31.79
CA SER A 575 35.86 26.52 -31.39
C SER A 575 36.92 26.97 -30.34
N THR A 576 37.59 26.15 -29.51
CA THR A 576 38.65 25.18 -29.86
C THR A 576 39.04 24.16 -28.75
N SER A 577 39.53 23.01 -29.24
CA SER A 577 40.38 21.93 -28.69
C SER A 577 41.41 22.25 -27.59
N VAL A 578 41.60 21.34 -26.60
CA VAL A 578 42.93 20.77 -26.19
C VAL A 578 42.77 19.44 -25.40
N THR A 579 43.69 18.48 -25.64
CA THR A 579 44.00 17.26 -24.85
C THR A 579 45.26 17.50 -24.00
N PRO A 580 45.36 17.06 -22.72
CA PRO A 580 46.44 16.13 -22.29
C PRO A 580 46.06 15.23 -21.07
N THR A 581 46.36 13.92 -21.04
CA THR A 581 47.59 13.22 -20.55
C THR A 581 47.45 12.66 -19.11
N LYS A 582 47.73 11.35 -18.99
CA LYS A 582 47.79 10.52 -17.76
C LYS A 582 48.96 10.91 -16.84
N THR A 583 48.89 10.53 -15.54
CA THR A 583 49.97 10.09 -14.58
C THR A 583 49.51 10.39 -13.12
N PRO A 584 49.96 9.72 -12.03
CA PRO A 584 50.38 8.32 -11.79
C PRO A 584 49.59 7.63 -10.64
N THR A 585 49.74 6.30 -10.57
CA THR A 585 49.32 5.41 -9.47
C THR A 585 50.14 5.62 -8.18
N PRO A 586 49.53 5.65 -6.98
CA PRO A 586 50.28 5.58 -5.72
C PRO A 586 50.57 4.14 -5.29
N THR A 587 51.84 3.92 -4.96
CA THR A 587 52.44 2.71 -4.40
C THR A 587 51.94 2.42 -2.99
N ALA A 588 51.55 1.16 -2.73
CA ALA A 588 51.11 0.68 -1.42
C ALA A 588 52.27 0.53 -0.41
N VAL A 589 52.04 0.99 0.81
CA VAL A 589 52.90 0.81 1.99
C VAL A 589 52.46 -0.48 2.72
N PRO A 590 53.38 -1.38 3.15
CA PRO A 590 53.00 -2.61 3.81
C PRO A 590 52.61 -2.34 5.26
N THR A 591 51.34 -2.58 5.59
CA THR A 591 50.87 -2.59 6.97
C THR A 591 50.75 -4.05 7.44
N LYS A 592 51.27 -4.29 8.65
CA LYS A 592 51.54 -5.60 9.25
C LYS A 592 50.30 -6.51 9.27
N THR A 593 50.52 -7.76 8.85
CA THR A 593 49.61 -8.89 8.95
C THR A 593 49.13 -9.09 10.40
N PRO A 594 47.82 -9.05 10.69
CA PRO A 594 47.29 -9.56 11.94
C PRO A 594 47.41 -11.09 11.98
N ILE A 595 47.92 -11.58 13.09
CA ILE A 595 48.02 -13.00 13.45
C ILE A 595 46.59 -13.60 13.42
N PRO A 596 46.37 -14.77 12.80
CA PRO A 596 45.06 -15.42 12.81
C PRO A 596 44.72 -15.86 14.24
N THR A 597 43.72 -15.21 14.83
CA THR A 597 43.02 -15.74 16.01
C THR A 597 42.28 -17.00 15.55
N ALA A 598 42.51 -18.12 16.23
CA ALA A 598 41.85 -19.38 15.94
C ALA A 598 40.33 -19.18 15.92
N THR A 599 39.72 -19.46 14.77
CA THR A 599 38.27 -19.58 14.61
C THR A 599 37.78 -20.61 15.62
N PRO A 600 36.82 -20.28 16.51
CA PRO A 600 36.22 -21.30 17.36
C PRO A 600 35.60 -22.37 16.46
N THR A 601 36.00 -23.61 16.65
CA THR A 601 35.34 -24.77 16.06
C THR A 601 33.84 -24.65 16.33
N PRO A 602 32.96 -24.79 15.33
CA PRO A 602 31.52 -24.73 15.55
C PRO A 602 31.16 -25.76 16.62
N THR A 603 30.63 -25.26 17.73
CA THR A 603 30.03 -26.12 18.75
C THR A 603 28.87 -26.84 18.07
N ALA A 604 28.88 -28.18 18.10
CA ALA A 604 27.78 -28.97 17.58
C ALA A 604 26.46 -28.46 18.18
N THR A 605 25.61 -27.93 17.32
CA THR A 605 24.25 -27.51 17.67
C THR A 605 23.53 -28.68 18.32
N PRO A 606 22.80 -28.48 19.43
CA PRO A 606 22.07 -29.56 20.09
C PRO A 606 21.14 -30.25 19.10
N SER A 607 21.21 -31.58 19.07
CA SER A 607 20.25 -32.44 18.39
C SER A 607 18.82 -32.07 18.84
N PRO A 608 17.82 -32.07 17.93
CA PRO A 608 16.44 -31.71 18.28
C PRO A 608 15.98 -32.51 19.49
N THR A 609 15.51 -31.79 20.52
CA THR A 609 14.92 -32.38 21.72
C THR A 609 13.83 -33.38 21.29
N PRO A 610 13.87 -34.64 21.74
CA PRO A 610 12.86 -35.63 21.37
C PRO A 610 11.47 -35.12 21.76
N MET A 611 10.57 -35.08 20.77
CA MET A 611 9.21 -34.57 20.95
C MET A 611 8.48 -35.44 22.01
N PRO A 612 7.85 -34.87 23.04
CA PRO A 612 7.23 -35.63 24.13
C PRO A 612 6.21 -36.65 23.60
N THR A 613 6.23 -37.89 24.09
CA THR A 613 5.37 -38.98 23.58
C THR A 613 3.89 -38.70 23.81
N CYS A 614 3.05 -38.85 22.78
CA CYS A 614 1.60 -38.77 22.92
C CYS A 614 1.06 -39.93 23.77
N SER A 615 0.09 -39.65 24.63
CA SER A 615 -0.64 -40.68 25.36
C SER A 615 -1.41 -41.57 24.38
N SER A 616 -1.33 -42.89 24.58
CA SER A 616 -2.12 -43.89 23.85
C SER A 616 -3.36 -44.35 24.62
N SER A 617 -3.73 -43.63 25.69
CA SER A 617 -4.89 -43.93 26.53
C SER A 617 -5.77 -42.69 26.75
N GLY A 618 -7.09 -42.86 26.63
CA GLY A 618 -8.11 -41.85 26.87
C GLY A 618 -9.52 -42.47 26.83
N SER A 619 -10.50 -41.83 27.46
CA SER A 619 -11.91 -42.29 27.47
C SER A 619 -12.58 -42.15 26.09
N VAL A 620 -12.06 -41.27 25.24
CA VAL A 620 -12.53 -40.99 23.88
C VAL A 620 -11.34 -41.09 22.91
N VAL A 621 -11.54 -41.83 21.82
CA VAL A 621 -10.55 -42.01 20.75
C VAL A 621 -11.10 -41.38 19.47
N LEU A 622 -10.39 -40.42 18.91
CA LEU A 622 -10.71 -39.78 17.64
C LEU A 622 -9.88 -40.40 16.52
N SER A 623 -10.51 -41.18 15.66
CA SER A 623 -9.91 -41.67 14.42
C SER A 623 -10.12 -40.63 13.33
N LEU A 624 -9.06 -39.88 13.02
CA LEU A 624 -9.11 -38.72 12.14
C LEU A 624 -8.63 -39.07 10.73
N LYS A 625 -9.26 -38.48 9.71
CA LYS A 625 -8.68 -38.28 8.39
C LYS A 625 -8.56 -36.78 8.11
N LEU A 626 -7.34 -36.31 7.85
CA LEU A 626 -7.02 -34.90 7.64
C LEU A 626 -6.37 -34.66 6.27
N LYS A 627 -6.54 -33.44 5.75
CA LYS A 627 -5.87 -32.93 4.56
C LYS A 627 -5.05 -31.69 4.93
N PHE A 628 -3.76 -31.69 4.61
CA PHE A 628 -2.86 -30.56 4.84
C PHE A 628 -2.56 -29.86 3.50
N GLN A 629 -2.38 -28.54 3.56
CA GLN A 629 -2.12 -27.72 2.38
C GLN A 629 -0.81 -28.15 1.69
N GLY A 630 -0.84 -28.25 0.36
CA GLY A 630 0.34 -28.59 -0.44
C GLY A 630 0.74 -30.07 -0.46
N ILE A 631 0.17 -30.92 0.40
CA ILE A 631 0.51 -32.35 0.47
C ILE A 631 -0.50 -33.15 -0.36
N SER A 632 -0.23 -33.30 -1.65
CA SER A 632 -1.11 -34.01 -2.61
C SER A 632 -0.75 -35.48 -2.85
N LYS A 633 0.38 -35.92 -2.31
CA LYS A 633 0.89 -37.30 -2.38
C LYS A 633 1.62 -37.65 -1.10
N LYS A 634 1.94 -38.92 -0.92
CA LYS A 634 2.75 -39.38 0.23
C LYS A 634 4.07 -38.58 0.31
N PRO A 635 4.35 -37.92 1.44
CA PRO A 635 5.56 -37.10 1.56
C PRO A 635 6.85 -37.91 1.48
N ALA A 636 7.89 -37.26 0.95
CA ALA A 636 9.23 -37.85 0.85
C ALA A 636 10.02 -37.69 2.16
N SER A 637 9.90 -36.53 2.81
CA SER A 637 10.72 -36.17 3.98
C SER A 637 10.10 -36.54 5.33
N ALA A 638 8.76 -36.65 5.44
CA ALA A 638 8.08 -36.97 6.69
C ALA A 638 6.95 -38.02 6.52
N LYS A 639 7.13 -39.21 7.09
CA LYS A 639 6.14 -40.30 7.02
C LYS A 639 5.04 -40.20 8.07
N THR A 640 5.28 -39.42 9.11
CA THR A 640 4.39 -39.21 10.26
C THR A 640 4.32 -37.73 10.58
N ILE A 641 3.13 -37.22 10.88
CA ILE A 641 2.92 -35.85 11.38
C ILE A 641 2.25 -35.91 12.75
N ARG A 642 2.75 -35.13 13.71
CA ARG A 642 2.06 -34.95 14.98
C ARG A 642 0.99 -33.89 14.86
N VAL A 643 -0.19 -34.20 15.38
CA VAL A 643 -1.28 -33.25 15.55
C VAL A 643 -1.62 -33.11 17.03
N ASN A 644 -1.79 -31.87 17.48
CA ASN A 644 -2.38 -31.55 18.76
C ASN A 644 -3.87 -31.24 18.54
N LEU A 645 -4.70 -31.65 19.48
CA LEU A 645 -6.14 -31.46 19.40
C LEU A 645 -6.68 -30.96 20.73
N GLN A 646 -7.55 -29.96 20.67
CA GLN A 646 -8.38 -29.52 21.78
C GLN A 646 -9.86 -29.73 21.43
N ALA A 647 -10.61 -30.40 22.30
CA ALA A 647 -12.06 -30.46 22.26
C ALA A 647 -12.62 -29.47 23.30
N LEU A 648 -13.42 -28.50 22.83
CA LEU A 648 -14.12 -27.53 23.67
C LEU A 648 -15.62 -27.78 23.56
N SER A 649 -16.22 -28.19 24.68
CA SER A 649 -17.66 -28.42 24.79
C SER A 649 -18.42 -27.09 24.80
N ASN A 650 -19.67 -27.09 24.37
CA ASN A 650 -20.53 -25.90 24.41
C ASN A 650 -20.84 -25.46 25.85
N GLN A 651 -20.72 -26.36 26.83
CA GLN A 651 -20.76 -26.05 28.26
C GLN A 651 -19.40 -25.56 28.83
N GLY A 652 -18.38 -25.41 27.99
CA GLY A 652 -17.07 -24.87 28.36
C GLY A 652 -16.06 -25.89 28.89
N ALA A 653 -16.37 -27.20 28.86
CA ALA A 653 -15.40 -28.24 29.24
C ALA A 653 -14.32 -28.39 28.17
N LYS A 654 -13.06 -28.48 28.58
CA LYS A 654 -11.90 -28.61 27.70
C LYS A 654 -11.22 -29.97 27.91
N ALA A 655 -10.88 -30.65 26.81
CA ALA A 655 -10.01 -31.82 26.80
C ALA A 655 -8.95 -31.66 25.70
N THR A 656 -7.71 -32.01 25.99
CA THR A 656 -6.61 -31.93 25.01
C THR A 656 -5.96 -33.30 24.83
N GLY A 657 -5.38 -33.50 23.66
CA GLY A 657 -4.65 -34.72 23.32
C GLY A 657 -3.75 -34.48 22.12
N CYS A 658 -2.93 -35.46 21.81
CA CYS A 658 -2.15 -35.46 20.58
C CYS A 658 -2.11 -36.86 19.97
N GLY A 659 -1.80 -36.92 18.67
CA GLY A 659 -1.71 -38.16 17.92
C GLY A 659 -0.72 -38.03 16.78
N ASP A 660 -0.08 -39.15 16.47
CA ASP A 660 0.83 -39.29 15.33
C ASP A 660 0.05 -39.91 14.17
N LEU A 661 -0.08 -39.15 13.08
CA LEU A 661 -0.83 -39.53 11.88
C LEU A 661 0.13 -39.93 10.78
N THR A 662 -0.25 -40.91 9.97
CA THR A 662 0.51 -41.38 8.81
C THR A 662 -0.19 -41.02 7.51
N SER A 663 0.60 -40.64 6.51
CA SER A 663 0.10 -40.27 5.19
C SER A 663 -0.07 -41.49 4.27
N ASN A 664 -1.15 -41.50 3.50
CA ASN A 664 -1.36 -42.45 2.40
C ASN A 664 -0.81 -41.91 1.07
N ASP A 665 -0.99 -42.67 -0.01
CA ASP A 665 -0.44 -42.32 -1.32
C ASP A 665 -1.01 -41.03 -1.92
N ASN A 666 -2.20 -40.60 -1.46
CA ASN A 666 -2.88 -39.37 -1.88
C ASN A 666 -2.61 -38.18 -0.96
N GLY A 667 -1.63 -38.27 -0.05
CA GLY A 667 -1.30 -37.19 0.88
C GLY A 667 -2.32 -36.97 2.00
N LEU A 668 -3.29 -37.88 2.18
CA LEU A 668 -4.26 -37.82 3.26
C LEU A 668 -3.70 -38.50 4.51
N TRP A 669 -3.92 -37.86 5.66
CA TRP A 669 -3.31 -38.24 6.92
C TRP A 669 -4.32 -38.90 7.83
N THR A 670 -3.99 -40.08 8.33
CA THR A 670 -4.89 -40.86 9.20
C THR A 670 -4.19 -41.29 10.47
N GLY A 671 -4.92 -41.32 11.58
CA GLY A 671 -4.38 -41.69 12.88
C GLY A 671 -5.37 -41.44 14.01
N ASN A 672 -4.96 -41.82 15.22
CA ASN A 672 -5.79 -41.72 16.41
C ASN A 672 -5.27 -40.63 17.35
N VAL A 673 -6.19 -39.83 17.87
CA VAL A 673 -5.93 -38.89 18.99
C VAL A 673 -6.76 -39.34 20.19
N TYR A 674 -6.13 -39.43 21.36
CA TYR A 674 -6.77 -39.88 22.59
C TYR A 674 -7.10 -38.67 23.47
N LEU A 675 -8.35 -38.59 23.91
CA LEU A 675 -8.85 -37.54 24.80
C LEU A 675 -9.41 -38.17 26.08
N ASP A 676 -9.18 -37.51 27.21
CA ASP A 676 -9.85 -37.85 28.46
C ASP A 676 -11.00 -36.87 28.72
N ILE A 677 -12.21 -37.32 28.39
CA ILE A 677 -13.46 -36.57 28.61
C ILE A 677 -14.20 -37.23 29.78
N LYS A 678 -14.56 -36.42 30.78
CA LYS A 678 -15.36 -36.87 31.93
C LYS A 678 -16.75 -37.30 31.48
N ASP A 679 -17.28 -38.38 32.07
CA ASP A 679 -18.56 -38.98 31.65
C ASP A 679 -19.73 -37.98 31.59
N GLN A 680 -19.75 -36.96 32.46
CA GLN A 680 -20.78 -35.91 32.48
C GLN A 680 -20.82 -35.02 31.23
N TYR A 681 -19.74 -34.97 30.44
CA TYR A 681 -19.65 -34.15 29.21
C TYR A 681 -19.76 -34.97 27.92
N LEU A 682 -19.84 -36.31 27.99
CA LEU A 682 -19.91 -37.17 26.80
C LEU A 682 -21.17 -36.95 25.92
N ASN A 683 -22.22 -36.35 26.47
CA ASN A 683 -23.44 -36.03 25.71
C ASN A 683 -23.51 -34.56 25.26
N ASP A 684 -22.44 -33.79 25.47
CA ASP A 684 -22.35 -32.40 24.99
C ASP A 684 -21.97 -32.37 23.50
N THR A 685 -22.09 -31.19 22.89
CA THR A 685 -21.56 -30.92 21.56
C THR A 685 -20.28 -30.10 21.64
N TYR A 686 -19.37 -30.35 20.70
CA TYR A 686 -17.99 -29.91 20.75
C TYR A 686 -17.59 -29.12 19.51
N ARG A 687 -16.63 -28.21 19.73
CA ARG A 687 -15.73 -27.67 18.71
C ARG A 687 -14.37 -28.37 18.88
N LEU A 688 -13.80 -28.82 17.78
CA LEU A 688 -12.45 -29.40 17.77
C LEU A 688 -11.48 -28.38 17.17
N PHE A 689 -10.37 -28.14 17.85
CA PHE A 689 -9.28 -27.33 17.37
C PHE A 689 -8.10 -28.25 17.07
N ILE A 690 -7.71 -28.34 15.81
CA ILE A 690 -6.66 -29.24 15.35
C ILE A 690 -5.46 -28.43 14.90
N LYS A 691 -4.29 -28.71 15.47
CA LYS A 691 -3.04 -28.01 15.20
C LYS A 691 -1.99 -29.00 14.68
N GLY A 692 -1.54 -28.80 13.44
CA GLY A 692 -0.37 -29.50 12.90
C GLY A 692 0.93 -28.78 13.27
N PHE A 693 2.07 -29.49 13.13
CA PHE A 693 3.38 -29.01 13.55
C PHE A 693 3.89 -27.71 12.89
N ARG A 694 3.43 -27.39 11.68
CA ARG A 694 3.77 -26.15 10.92
C ARG A 694 2.53 -25.50 10.30
N HIS A 695 1.39 -25.85 10.85
CA HIS A 695 0.08 -25.54 10.30
C HIS A 695 -0.68 -24.68 11.28
N ILE A 696 -1.41 -23.69 10.80
CA ILE A 696 -2.22 -22.85 11.67
C ILE A 696 -3.35 -23.71 12.27
N GLN A 697 -3.74 -23.44 13.52
CA GLN A 697 -4.84 -24.14 14.18
C GLN A 697 -6.11 -24.08 13.36
N LYS A 698 -6.85 -25.20 13.25
CA LYS A 698 -8.13 -25.24 12.55
C LYS A 698 -9.27 -25.54 13.52
N LYS A 699 -10.26 -24.65 13.60
CA LYS A 699 -11.52 -24.86 14.33
C LYS A 699 -12.51 -25.63 13.44
N ILE A 700 -13.04 -26.73 13.95
CA ILE A 700 -13.96 -27.64 13.26
C ILE A 700 -15.18 -27.86 14.14
N CYS A 701 -16.37 -27.66 13.58
CA CYS A 701 -17.61 -27.71 14.34
C CYS A 701 -18.57 -28.79 13.89
N GLU A 702 -18.31 -29.50 12.80
CA GLU A 702 -19.23 -30.46 12.19
C GLU A 702 -18.52 -31.79 11.89
N ASN A 703 -19.27 -32.89 11.81
CA ASN A 703 -18.70 -34.25 11.67
C ASN A 703 -18.06 -34.50 10.29
N ALA A 704 -18.51 -33.78 9.26
CA ALA A 704 -18.06 -33.91 7.88
C ALA A 704 -18.00 -32.51 7.23
N PRO A 705 -17.05 -31.67 7.66
CA PRO A 705 -16.91 -30.31 7.16
C PRO A 705 -16.48 -30.32 5.70
N VAL A 706 -16.97 -29.35 4.93
CA VAL A 706 -16.61 -29.16 3.52
C VAL A 706 -16.26 -27.70 3.27
N GLU A 707 -15.31 -27.45 2.39
CA GLU A 707 -14.99 -26.12 1.88
C GLU A 707 -14.98 -26.11 0.35
N THR A 708 -15.39 -24.98 -0.22
CA THR A 708 -15.34 -24.75 -1.68
C THR A 708 -13.99 -24.19 -2.12
N LEU A 709 -13.33 -23.44 -1.24
CA LEU A 709 -11.99 -22.88 -1.44
C LEU A 709 -11.07 -23.38 -0.32
N SER A 710 -9.82 -23.64 -0.66
CA SER A 710 -8.86 -24.22 0.28
C SER A 710 -8.66 -23.32 1.50
N GLY A 711 -8.93 -23.84 2.70
CA GLY A 711 -8.84 -23.12 3.96
C GLY A 711 -10.00 -22.16 4.26
N SER A 712 -11.04 -22.08 3.42
CA SER A 712 -12.17 -21.16 3.61
C SER A 712 -13.22 -21.64 4.61
N TYR A 713 -13.16 -22.89 5.07
CA TYR A 713 -14.10 -23.40 6.07
C TYR A 713 -14.15 -22.50 7.31
N ARG A 714 -15.35 -22.12 7.76
CA ARG A 714 -15.60 -21.36 8.99
C ARG A 714 -16.82 -21.95 9.68
N CYS A 715 -16.84 -21.86 11.01
CA CYS A 715 -17.96 -22.32 11.80
C CYS A 715 -18.00 -21.61 13.16
N ASP A 716 -19.19 -21.51 13.76
CA ASP A 716 -19.41 -20.77 15.00
C ASP A 716 -19.70 -21.70 16.19
N GLU A 717 -20.74 -22.52 16.07
CA GLU A 717 -21.22 -23.41 17.13
C GLU A 717 -20.76 -24.85 16.97
N GLY A 718 -20.30 -25.48 18.07
CA GLY A 718 -19.90 -26.88 18.07
C GLY A 718 -21.09 -27.83 17.96
N LYS A 719 -21.13 -28.64 16.90
CA LYS A 719 -22.14 -29.66 16.63
C LYS A 719 -21.57 -31.09 16.69
N ILE A 720 -20.28 -31.25 17.00
CA ILE A 720 -19.64 -32.57 17.05
C ILE A 720 -20.02 -33.28 18.35
N THR A 721 -20.60 -34.47 18.23
CA THR A 721 -20.92 -35.34 19.37
C THR A 721 -19.82 -36.36 19.58
N LEU A 722 -19.31 -36.49 20.81
CA LEU A 722 -18.23 -37.42 21.15
C LEU A 722 -18.71 -38.51 22.11
N LYS A 723 -18.68 -39.77 21.69
CA LYS A 723 -19.02 -40.92 22.55
C LYS A 723 -17.77 -41.54 23.17
N LYS A 724 -17.96 -42.27 24.28
CA LYS A 724 -16.91 -43.11 24.87
C LYS A 724 -16.39 -44.12 23.85
N GLY A 725 -15.09 -44.34 23.84
CA GLY A 725 -14.43 -45.20 22.86
C GLY A 725 -14.24 -44.49 21.51
N GLN A 726 -14.40 -45.22 20.42
CA GLN A 726 -13.96 -44.78 19.09
C GLN A 726 -14.98 -43.88 18.38
N ASN A 727 -14.49 -42.77 17.82
CA ASN A 727 -15.23 -41.79 17.02
C ASN A 727 -14.46 -41.56 15.72
N ALA A 728 -15.06 -41.87 14.58
CA ALA A 728 -14.44 -41.70 13.28
C ALA A 728 -14.89 -40.38 12.65
N PHE A 729 -13.92 -39.57 12.22
CA PHE A 729 -14.16 -38.28 11.59
C PHE A 729 -13.36 -38.16 10.29
N ASP A 730 -14.08 -37.85 9.20
CA ASP A 730 -13.46 -37.49 7.94
C ASP A 730 -13.49 -35.97 7.77
N PHE A 731 -12.36 -35.34 8.09
CA PHE A 731 -12.15 -33.91 7.91
C PHE A 731 -11.34 -33.60 6.66
N SER A 732 -11.19 -34.56 5.73
CA SER A 732 -10.47 -34.32 4.48
C SER A 732 -11.20 -33.39 3.49
N GLY A 733 -12.47 -33.10 3.76
CA GLY A 733 -13.26 -32.09 3.06
C GLY A 733 -12.82 -30.64 3.33
N ILE A 734 -11.89 -30.42 4.27
CA ILE A 734 -11.29 -29.11 4.58
C ILE A 734 -9.77 -29.19 4.66
N THR A 735 -9.10 -28.07 4.43
CA THR A 735 -7.63 -28.01 4.33
C THR A 735 -7.03 -27.30 5.54
N LEU A 736 -6.08 -27.96 6.20
CA LEU A 736 -5.27 -27.36 7.26
C LEU A 736 -4.11 -26.57 6.63
N LEU A 737 -4.20 -25.25 6.70
CA LEU A 737 -3.23 -24.32 6.12
C LEU A 737 -1.88 -24.34 6.85
N VAL A 738 -0.79 -24.20 6.10
CA VAL A 738 0.57 -24.01 6.64
C VAL A 738 0.76 -22.59 7.16
N GLY A 739 1.89 -22.32 7.81
CA GLY A 739 2.40 -20.94 7.95
C GLY A 739 2.66 -20.46 9.37
N ASP A 740 2.24 -21.21 10.38
CA ASP A 740 2.68 -20.99 11.76
C ASP A 740 3.94 -21.84 11.96
N LEU A 741 5.12 -21.26 11.71
CA LEU A 741 6.41 -21.96 11.65
C LEU A 741 7.05 -22.06 13.06
N PRO A 742 8.24 -22.65 13.29
CA PRO A 742 8.64 -23.28 14.56
C PRO A 742 8.42 -22.56 15.90
N GLU A 743 8.27 -21.24 15.92
CA GLU A 743 7.89 -20.49 17.13
C GLU A 743 6.43 -20.70 17.55
N GLN A 744 5.59 -21.23 16.66
CA GLN A 744 4.20 -21.63 16.91
C GLN A 744 3.38 -20.51 17.59
N ASP A 745 3.49 -19.28 17.08
CA ASP A 745 2.87 -18.08 17.64
C ASP A 745 1.39 -17.92 17.23
N GLY A 746 0.90 -18.82 16.38
CA GLY A 746 -0.49 -18.91 15.96
C GLY A 746 -0.87 -17.96 14.82
N VAL A 747 0.09 -17.21 14.28
CA VAL A 747 -0.12 -16.31 13.15
C VAL A 747 0.79 -16.68 11.99
N VAL A 748 0.43 -16.24 10.77
CA VAL A 748 1.37 -16.24 9.65
C VAL A 748 1.78 -14.81 9.44
N ASN A 749 3.07 -14.53 9.58
CA ASN A 749 3.58 -13.17 9.50
C ASN A 749 4.89 -13.10 8.69
N SER A 750 5.53 -11.92 8.72
CA SER A 750 6.77 -11.69 8.00
C SER A 750 7.92 -12.59 8.46
N TYR A 751 7.91 -13.04 9.72
CA TYR A 751 8.88 -14.00 10.25
C TYR A 751 8.78 -15.33 9.51
N ASP A 752 7.58 -15.91 9.42
CA ASP A 752 7.37 -17.21 8.78
C ASP A 752 7.73 -17.16 7.30
N THR A 753 7.30 -16.09 6.63
CA THR A 753 7.62 -15.83 5.21
C THR A 753 9.13 -15.70 5.00
N SER A 754 9.82 -14.98 5.88
CA SER A 754 11.28 -14.83 5.84
C SER A 754 11.98 -16.15 6.14
N LEU A 755 11.43 -16.98 7.02
CA LEU A 755 12.00 -18.27 7.38
C LEU A 755 12.01 -19.23 6.19
N VAL A 756 10.92 -19.28 5.42
CA VAL A 756 10.88 -20.06 4.17
C VAL A 756 11.87 -19.49 3.15
N THR A 757 11.83 -18.17 2.93
CA THR A 757 12.70 -17.49 1.96
C THR A 757 14.19 -17.72 2.24
N ASN A 758 14.60 -17.66 3.51
CA ASN A 758 15.98 -17.87 3.96
C ASN A 758 16.47 -19.31 3.84
N ASN A 759 15.57 -20.26 3.56
CA ASN A 759 15.89 -21.68 3.41
C ASN A 759 15.64 -22.20 1.98
N LEU A 760 15.24 -21.35 1.02
CA LEU A 760 15.05 -21.75 -0.36
C LEU A 760 16.28 -22.46 -0.96
N GLY A 761 16.02 -23.54 -1.69
CA GLY A 761 17.00 -24.41 -2.33
C GLY A 761 17.68 -25.41 -1.38
N LYS A 762 17.42 -25.34 -0.06
CA LYS A 762 18.07 -26.23 0.91
C LYS A 762 17.37 -27.58 1.03
N LYS A 763 18.17 -28.60 1.31
CA LYS A 763 17.74 -30.01 1.46
C LYS A 763 18.30 -30.67 2.72
N ASP A 764 19.00 -29.91 3.56
CA ASP A 764 19.51 -30.44 4.82
C ASP A 764 18.37 -30.58 5.84
N ASP A 765 18.48 -31.57 6.72
CA ASP A 765 17.43 -31.93 7.69
C ASP A 765 16.95 -30.75 8.52
N GLN A 766 17.84 -29.82 8.89
CA GLN A 766 17.48 -28.66 9.70
C GLN A 766 16.62 -27.67 8.92
N SER A 767 16.99 -27.38 7.67
CA SER A 767 16.22 -26.48 6.80
C SER A 767 14.88 -27.09 6.41
N LEU A 768 14.85 -28.39 6.08
CA LEU A 768 13.61 -29.12 5.79
C LEU A 768 12.67 -29.09 7.00
N TRP A 769 13.18 -29.34 8.20
CA TRP A 769 12.38 -29.28 9.42
C TRP A 769 11.75 -27.89 9.62
N LYS A 770 12.48 -26.80 9.32
CA LYS A 770 12.00 -25.42 9.47
C LYS A 770 10.98 -25.00 8.42
N ALA A 771 11.18 -25.37 7.15
CA ALA A 771 10.60 -24.64 6.03
C ALA A 771 10.10 -25.48 4.84
N ASP A 772 10.29 -26.81 4.81
CA ASP A 772 9.72 -27.69 3.77
C ASP A 772 8.26 -28.00 4.13
N LEU A 773 7.33 -27.13 3.72
CA LEU A 773 5.93 -27.12 4.13
C LEU A 773 5.12 -28.21 3.43
N ASN A 774 5.39 -28.50 2.16
CA ASN A 774 4.74 -29.58 1.41
C ASN A 774 5.36 -30.97 1.66
N MET A 775 6.47 -31.03 2.40
CA MET A 775 7.18 -32.25 2.80
C MET A 775 7.72 -33.07 1.61
N ASP A 776 8.11 -32.39 0.53
CA ASP A 776 8.65 -33.03 -0.68
C ASP A 776 10.17 -33.26 -0.64
N GLY A 777 10.84 -32.80 0.44
CA GLY A 777 12.26 -33.00 0.67
C GLY A 777 13.16 -31.92 0.07
N VAL A 778 12.59 -30.78 -0.34
CA VAL A 778 13.33 -29.56 -0.66
C VAL A 778 12.54 -28.36 -0.19
N VAL A 779 13.21 -27.33 0.32
CA VAL A 779 12.56 -26.03 0.52
C VAL A 779 12.61 -25.27 -0.80
N ASP A 780 11.49 -25.07 -1.48
CA ASP A 780 11.45 -24.43 -2.79
C ASP A 780 10.34 -23.36 -2.91
N THR A 781 10.14 -22.88 -4.14
CA THR A 781 9.15 -21.84 -4.40
C THR A 781 7.71 -22.29 -4.16
N GLN A 782 7.43 -23.59 -4.13
CA GLN A 782 6.12 -24.12 -3.75
C GLN A 782 5.86 -23.90 -2.26
N ASP A 783 6.85 -24.12 -1.38
CA ASP A 783 6.72 -23.80 0.05
C ASP A 783 6.44 -22.32 0.28
N TYR A 784 7.17 -21.48 -0.46
CA TYR A 784 6.93 -20.04 -0.43
C TYR A 784 5.51 -19.70 -0.93
N SER A 785 5.04 -20.35 -1.99
CA SER A 785 3.68 -20.12 -2.51
C SER A 785 2.61 -20.58 -1.52
N LEU A 786 2.84 -21.68 -0.79
CA LEU A 786 1.92 -22.19 0.22
C LEU A 786 1.75 -21.21 1.39
N ILE A 787 2.85 -20.59 1.83
CA ILE A 787 2.78 -19.61 2.91
C ILE A 787 2.12 -18.30 2.49
N ILE A 788 2.35 -17.84 1.25
CA ILE A 788 1.62 -16.69 0.70
C ILE A 788 0.13 -17.01 0.53
N ALA A 789 -0.22 -18.21 0.08
CA ALA A 789 -1.60 -18.66 0.00
C ALA A 789 -2.27 -18.80 1.38
N ALA A 790 -1.50 -19.11 2.43
CA ALA A 790 -2.03 -19.10 3.79
C ALA A 790 -2.31 -17.67 4.29
N LEU A 791 -1.45 -16.70 3.94
CA LEU A 791 -1.65 -15.27 4.24
C LEU A 791 -2.91 -14.70 3.60
N SER A 792 -3.28 -15.13 2.39
CA SER A 792 -4.49 -14.64 1.71
C SER A 792 -5.79 -15.16 2.32
N VAL A 793 -5.72 -16.19 3.17
CA VAL A 793 -6.89 -16.88 3.73
C VAL A 793 -7.07 -16.65 5.25
N ARG A 794 -6.12 -16.01 5.97
CA ARG A 794 -6.12 -15.96 7.44
C ARG A 794 -5.97 -14.55 8.06
N PHE A 795 -7.06 -14.14 8.72
CA PHE A 795 -7.05 -13.54 10.05
C PHE A 795 -7.83 -14.54 10.95
N ASP A 796 -7.48 -14.64 12.23
CA ASP A 796 -8.23 -15.31 13.33
C ASP A 796 -8.81 -16.75 13.15
N GLU A 797 -8.05 -17.76 13.61
CA GLU A 797 -8.66 -18.87 14.38
C GLU A 797 -7.76 -19.17 15.59
N GLU A 798 -8.15 -18.67 16.77
CA GLU A 798 -7.53 -18.99 18.09
C GLU A 798 -7.67 -20.46 18.49
#